data_AF-D7J1K5-F1
#
_entry.id   AF-D7J1K5-F1
#
_cell.length_a   1.000
_cell.length_b   1.000
_cell.length_c   1.000
_cell.angle_alpha   90.00
_cell.angle_beta   90.00
_cell.angle_gamma   90.00
#
_symmetry.space_group_name_H-M   'P 1'
#
loop_
_entity.id
_entity.type
_entity.pdbx_description
1 polymer ?
#
loop_
_entity_poly.entity_id
_entity_poly.type
_entity_poly.pdbx_seq_one_letter_code
_entity_poly.pdbx_strand_id
1 'polypeptide(L)'
;MKKILLLSVCLFVCWALFAQQRIKVACVGNSITYGTGLADRATQSYPVQLQKLLGEHYEVENFGKPGATLLNQGHRPYTRQEEYRKALDFAGDIVVIHLGINDTDPRDWPNYRDSFVTDYLNLMDTFRKANPDVRIIIARMTPIADRHNRFLSGTRDWHGEMQTAIETVAHYAGVQLIDFREPLYPYPFLLPDAVHPTAEGAAIMAKTVYSAITGDYGGLKLSPLYMDNMVLQRDTPLLIHGTANAGEQVTVRIDHQQWITKAALDGKWSVKLSPLKAGGPYTLTISTSQRILKYTNVLAGEVWLCSGQSNMEFMLRQATTGKKDIPQAADEQLRLYDMKARWRTDAVQWDASVLDSLNHLQYYKDTEWAICTPTNAARFSAIAYYFGQMLRDSLKVPVGLICNAIGGSPTESWVDRNTLEYQFPAILKDWTHNDFIQDWVRGRAALNIKQSEEKLQRHPYEPCYLYESGIRPLAQYPVRGVIWYQGESNAHNYEAHEKLFKLLIGSWRKNWGSETLPFYYVQLSGIARPSWPWFRDSQRRMMNEILNTGMAVSSDWGDSLDVHPRNKKPVGERLARWALNKTYGMCHVLPSGPLFRQADFREGAVYIIFDYGEGLRSSDGQSLCTFEVAETDGVYYPAVAEVEEGRTCGAETGRIKVYSEQVKHPRYVRYGWQPFTRANLVNKDGLPASTFKAEAPESFVKSIDLQKMKGFPKSEKGIESGVSACYSGILSGKLLIAGGCNFPGTPASEGGKKKYYQGIYVAEMNPDTLLLWKKVGGLPAPAAYGVSVSCPDGIICAGGMNDHGALTGVYKIRWDEKKGKVFLETLPDLPYALDNMYGTLAGSQLFITGGNRSEKKTNRNGKPSNSFLCLDLNNPAAGWQQLPEFPGAPRLQPVCAGEYKDGEARIYLWGGFAASTDGNPATLSTDGYCYSSTSRQWTRIATPTGNNGETISLGGGTAIAINENLILCTGGVNKDIFLAALRHPEKDYLLHLAEWYKFNDRILVYDIHQNTWQEVARTPQTARAGASLVGWNKTYYNINGELKPGVRTSEIIRITVE
;
A
#
# COMPACT_ATOMS: atom_id res chain seq x y z
N MET A 1 -57.59 -70.86 -32.93
CA MET A 1 -56.17 -70.59 -32.55
C MET A 1 -55.41 -69.76 -33.60
N LYS A 2 -55.98 -68.64 -34.12
CA LYS A 2 -55.30 -67.78 -35.11
C LYS A 2 -55.35 -66.27 -34.81
N LYS A 3 -55.90 -65.86 -33.66
CA LYS A 3 -55.98 -64.44 -33.25
C LYS A 3 -55.04 -64.05 -32.09
N ILE A 4 -54.35 -65.00 -31.47
CA ILE A 4 -53.45 -64.74 -30.33
C ILE A 4 -51.97 -64.66 -30.77
N LEU A 5 -51.62 -65.18 -31.96
CA LEU A 5 -50.22 -65.16 -32.43
C LEU A 5 -49.83 -63.84 -33.14
N LEU A 6 -50.79 -63.03 -33.60
CA LEU A 6 -50.48 -61.75 -34.25
C LEU A 6 -50.29 -60.58 -33.26
N LEU A 7 -50.84 -60.66 -32.04
CA LEU A 7 -50.61 -59.63 -31.02
C LEU A 7 -49.23 -59.80 -30.35
N SER A 8 -48.72 -61.03 -30.22
CA SER A 8 -47.42 -61.27 -29.60
C SER A 8 -46.24 -60.92 -30.51
N VAL A 9 -46.43 -60.91 -31.84
CA VAL A 9 -45.38 -60.51 -32.80
C VAL A 9 -45.39 -58.99 -33.03
N CYS A 10 -46.52 -58.29 -32.87
CA CYS A 10 -46.53 -56.81 -32.89
C CYS A 10 -46.00 -56.18 -31.59
N LEU A 11 -46.05 -56.89 -30.45
CA LEU A 11 -45.41 -56.46 -29.20
C LEU A 11 -43.88 -56.69 -29.17
N PHE A 12 -43.33 -57.50 -30.09
CA PHE A 12 -41.88 -57.72 -30.21
C PHE A 12 -41.20 -56.91 -31.32
N VAL A 13 -41.95 -56.20 -32.17
CA VAL A 13 -41.41 -55.34 -33.25
C VAL A 13 -41.54 -53.83 -32.92
N CYS A 14 -42.16 -53.47 -31.78
CA CYS A 14 -42.16 -52.09 -31.26
C CYS A 14 -41.02 -51.79 -30.27
N TRP A 15 -40.03 -52.68 -30.13
CA TRP A 15 -38.68 -52.28 -29.73
C TRP A 15 -37.91 -51.88 -30.98
N ALA A 16 -38.46 -50.93 -31.74
CA ALA A 16 -37.63 -50.10 -32.58
C ALA A 16 -36.59 -49.50 -31.65
N LEU A 17 -35.32 -49.79 -31.96
CA LEU A 17 -34.15 -49.16 -31.40
C LEU A 17 -34.40 -47.65 -31.30
N PHE A 18 -34.85 -47.17 -30.13
CA PHE A 18 -34.53 -45.81 -29.72
C PHE A 18 -33.01 -45.84 -29.50
N ALA A 19 -32.26 -45.71 -30.60
CA ALA A 19 -30.88 -45.28 -30.51
C ALA A 19 -30.94 -43.98 -29.71
N GLN A 20 -30.48 -44.03 -28.46
CA GLN A 20 -30.48 -42.89 -27.57
C GLN A 20 -29.77 -41.75 -28.32
N GLN A 21 -30.51 -40.70 -28.65
CA GLN A 21 -29.98 -39.58 -29.41
C GLN A 21 -28.80 -39.01 -28.61
N ARG A 22 -27.62 -39.01 -29.22
CA ARG A 22 -26.39 -38.54 -28.57
C ARG A 22 -26.51 -37.06 -28.25
N ILE A 23 -25.99 -36.65 -27.10
CA ILE A 23 -25.92 -35.23 -26.73
C ILE A 23 -24.81 -34.58 -27.56
N LYS A 24 -25.16 -33.61 -28.39
CA LYS A 24 -24.25 -32.92 -29.29
C LYS A 24 -23.51 -31.81 -28.57
N VAL A 25 -22.18 -31.80 -28.65
CA VAL A 25 -21.30 -30.80 -28.06
C VAL A 25 -20.50 -30.10 -29.15
N ALA A 26 -20.84 -28.83 -29.43
CA ALA A 26 -20.11 -28.02 -30.39
C ALA A 26 -18.98 -27.25 -29.70
N CYS A 27 -17.72 -27.58 -30.02
CA CYS A 27 -16.56 -26.81 -29.57
C CYS A 27 -16.25 -25.70 -30.58
N VAL A 28 -16.65 -24.47 -30.26
CA VAL A 28 -16.52 -23.27 -31.09
C VAL A 28 -15.29 -22.48 -30.64
N GLY A 29 -14.40 -22.16 -31.57
CA GLY A 29 -13.25 -21.35 -31.20
C GLY A 29 -12.26 -21.05 -32.30
N ASN A 30 -11.04 -20.71 -31.90
CA ASN A 30 -9.98 -20.26 -32.80
C ASN A 30 -8.94 -21.36 -33.09
N SER A 31 -7.68 -20.98 -33.32
CA SER A 31 -6.55 -21.90 -33.54
C SER A 31 -6.32 -22.85 -32.38
N ILE A 32 -6.64 -22.46 -31.15
CA ILE A 32 -6.47 -23.30 -29.96
C ILE A 32 -7.50 -24.43 -29.96
N THR A 33 -8.77 -24.12 -30.22
CA THR A 33 -9.82 -25.14 -30.42
C THR A 33 -9.52 -26.04 -31.62
N TYR A 34 -8.99 -25.46 -32.70
CA TYR A 34 -8.48 -26.22 -33.85
C TYR A 34 -7.32 -27.15 -33.45
N GLY A 35 -6.53 -26.85 -32.42
CA GLY A 35 -5.35 -27.64 -32.07
C GLY A 35 -4.13 -27.31 -32.95
N THR A 36 -3.98 -26.05 -33.35
CA THR A 36 -2.74 -25.55 -33.98
C THR A 36 -1.56 -25.79 -33.04
N GLY A 37 -0.42 -26.23 -33.58
CA GLY A 37 0.81 -26.52 -32.82
C GLY A 37 0.91 -27.95 -32.29
N LEU A 38 -0.18 -28.73 -32.30
CA LEU A 38 -0.16 -30.15 -31.92
C LEU A 38 0.42 -31.01 -33.06
N ALA A 39 1.16 -32.06 -32.70
CA ALA A 39 1.72 -33.00 -33.66
C ALA A 39 0.63 -33.77 -34.42
N ASP A 40 -0.44 -34.17 -33.72
CA ASP A 40 -1.63 -34.79 -34.32
C ASP A 40 -2.91 -34.23 -33.69
N ARG A 41 -3.46 -33.17 -34.27
CA ARG A 41 -4.73 -32.58 -33.80
C ARG A 41 -5.92 -33.53 -33.85
N ALA A 42 -5.90 -34.56 -34.71
CA ALA A 42 -7.01 -35.50 -34.86
C ALA A 42 -7.12 -36.45 -33.66
N THR A 43 -6.08 -36.53 -32.83
CA THR A 43 -6.07 -37.33 -31.60
C THR A 43 -5.83 -36.51 -30.33
N GLN A 44 -5.17 -35.34 -30.46
CA GLN A 44 -4.65 -34.54 -29.35
C GLN A 44 -5.39 -33.21 -29.12
N SER A 45 -6.23 -32.72 -30.04
CA SER A 45 -6.96 -31.46 -29.78
C SER A 45 -7.94 -31.62 -28.61
N TYR A 46 -8.19 -30.55 -27.85
CA TYR A 46 -9.04 -30.65 -26.66
C TYR A 46 -10.46 -31.18 -26.98
N PRO A 47 -11.10 -30.86 -28.14
CA PRO A 47 -12.41 -31.44 -28.46
C PRO A 47 -12.37 -32.96 -28.65
N VAL A 48 -11.30 -33.47 -29.28
CA VAL A 48 -11.14 -34.93 -29.45
C VAL A 48 -10.86 -35.62 -28.11
N GLN A 49 -10.06 -35.00 -27.25
CA GLN A 49 -9.83 -35.51 -25.91
C GLN A 49 -11.11 -35.46 -25.06
N LEU A 50 -11.92 -34.42 -25.23
CA LEU A 50 -13.23 -34.29 -24.58
C LEU A 50 -14.20 -35.39 -25.02
N GLN A 51 -14.23 -35.74 -26.31
CA GLN A 51 -15.01 -36.89 -26.80
C GLN A 51 -14.65 -38.18 -26.06
N LYS A 52 -13.35 -38.44 -25.85
CA LYS A 52 -12.88 -39.62 -25.12
C LYS A 52 -13.34 -39.61 -23.65
N LEU A 53 -13.35 -38.44 -23.01
CA LEU A 53 -13.79 -38.30 -21.62
C LEU A 53 -15.32 -38.46 -21.45
N LEU A 54 -16.10 -37.91 -22.39
CA LEU A 54 -17.56 -37.96 -22.34
C LEU A 54 -18.14 -39.31 -22.80
N GLY A 55 -17.42 -40.05 -23.64
CA GLY A 55 -17.82 -41.36 -24.13
C GLY A 55 -18.93 -41.32 -25.19
N GLU A 56 -19.45 -42.50 -25.54
CA GLU A 56 -20.35 -42.72 -26.69
C GLU A 56 -21.74 -42.08 -26.56
N HIS A 57 -22.12 -41.61 -25.37
CA HIS A 57 -23.39 -40.89 -25.15
C HIS A 57 -23.36 -39.46 -25.70
N TYR A 58 -22.18 -38.94 -25.99
CA TYR A 58 -21.97 -37.60 -26.52
C TYR A 58 -21.36 -37.66 -27.92
N GLU A 59 -21.69 -36.67 -28.73
CA GLU A 59 -21.07 -36.42 -30.04
C GLU A 59 -20.40 -35.04 -29.97
N VAL A 60 -19.08 -35.01 -29.88
CA VAL A 60 -18.28 -33.78 -29.74
C VAL A 60 -17.64 -33.44 -31.07
N GLU A 61 -17.95 -32.25 -31.59
CA GLU A 61 -17.39 -31.77 -32.86
C GLU A 61 -16.52 -30.52 -32.68
N ASN A 62 -15.48 -30.43 -33.51
CA ASN A 62 -14.48 -29.37 -33.46
C ASN A 62 -14.74 -28.33 -34.56
N PHE A 63 -15.23 -27.16 -34.16
CA PHE A 63 -15.47 -26.00 -35.03
C PHE A 63 -14.44 -24.88 -34.81
N GLY A 64 -13.22 -25.23 -34.43
CA GLY A 64 -12.11 -24.29 -34.29
C GLY A 64 -11.65 -23.75 -35.64
N LYS A 65 -11.39 -22.43 -35.74
CA LYS A 65 -10.83 -21.81 -36.95
C LYS A 65 -9.57 -20.99 -36.66
N PRO A 66 -8.40 -21.36 -37.20
CA PRO A 66 -7.17 -20.61 -36.97
C PRO A 66 -7.26 -19.15 -37.37
N GLY A 67 -6.77 -18.27 -36.48
CA GLY A 67 -6.79 -16.82 -36.65
C GLY A 67 -8.17 -16.16 -36.52
N ALA A 68 -9.24 -16.89 -36.22
CA ALA A 68 -10.57 -16.30 -36.11
C ALA A 68 -10.70 -15.36 -34.90
N THR A 69 -11.30 -14.20 -35.13
CA THR A 69 -11.64 -13.17 -34.13
C THR A 69 -13.10 -13.32 -33.70
N LEU A 70 -13.41 -12.98 -32.44
CA LEU A 70 -14.79 -12.84 -31.99
C LEU A 70 -15.44 -11.60 -32.62
N LEU A 71 -14.70 -10.50 -32.68
CA LEU A 71 -15.17 -9.22 -33.20
C LEU A 71 -15.61 -9.36 -34.66
N ASN A 72 -16.83 -8.89 -34.96
CA ASN A 72 -17.41 -8.90 -36.30
C ASN A 72 -16.69 -7.94 -37.26
N GLN A 73 -16.01 -6.93 -36.71
CA GLN A 73 -15.15 -6.00 -37.43
C GLN A 73 -13.66 -6.34 -37.29
N GLY A 74 -13.32 -7.41 -36.58
CA GLY A 74 -11.94 -7.89 -36.50
C GLY A 74 -11.41 -8.34 -37.88
N HIS A 75 -10.10 -8.53 -37.98
CA HIS A 75 -9.43 -8.87 -39.23
C HIS A 75 -9.83 -10.24 -39.80
N ARG A 76 -10.41 -11.13 -38.99
CA ARG A 76 -10.91 -12.44 -39.44
C ARG A 76 -12.13 -12.91 -38.62
N PRO A 77 -13.31 -12.31 -38.79
CA PRO A 77 -14.48 -12.60 -37.95
C PRO A 77 -14.92 -14.05 -38.04
N TYR A 78 -15.14 -14.72 -36.91
CA TYR A 78 -15.58 -16.12 -36.84
C TYR A 78 -16.93 -16.32 -37.56
N THR A 79 -17.85 -15.36 -37.43
CA THR A 79 -19.18 -15.36 -38.05
C THR A 79 -19.18 -15.38 -39.59
N ARG A 80 -18.02 -15.14 -40.22
CA ARG A 80 -17.84 -15.19 -41.68
C ARG A 80 -17.16 -16.47 -42.16
N GLN A 81 -16.74 -17.34 -41.25
CA GLN A 81 -16.00 -18.56 -41.56
C GLN A 81 -16.95 -19.73 -41.86
N GLU A 82 -16.43 -20.76 -42.52
CA GLU A 82 -17.19 -21.98 -42.82
C GLU A 82 -17.51 -22.78 -41.55
N GLU A 83 -16.58 -22.79 -40.59
CA GLU A 83 -16.72 -23.48 -39.31
C GLU A 83 -17.91 -22.96 -38.50
N TYR A 84 -18.20 -21.66 -38.57
CA TYR A 84 -19.38 -21.07 -37.95
C TYR A 84 -20.68 -21.61 -38.55
N ARG A 85 -20.77 -21.72 -39.88
CA ARG A 85 -21.95 -22.29 -40.55
C ARG A 85 -22.14 -23.75 -40.16
N LYS A 86 -21.05 -24.54 -40.17
CA LYS A 86 -21.08 -25.94 -39.73
C LYS A 86 -21.50 -26.09 -38.27
N ALA A 87 -21.07 -25.20 -37.39
CA ALA A 87 -21.48 -25.22 -35.98
C ALA A 87 -22.98 -24.93 -35.80
N LEU A 88 -23.55 -24.01 -36.61
CA LEU A 88 -24.98 -23.75 -36.63
C LEU A 88 -25.77 -24.95 -37.18
N ASP A 89 -25.32 -25.54 -38.29
CA ASP A 89 -25.95 -26.70 -38.92
C ASP A 89 -25.91 -27.94 -38.02
N PHE A 90 -24.85 -28.08 -37.22
CA PHE A 90 -24.72 -29.16 -36.24
C PHE A 90 -25.77 -29.07 -35.13
N ALA A 91 -26.25 -27.86 -34.82
CA ALA A 91 -27.29 -27.55 -33.83
C ALA A 91 -27.03 -28.25 -32.49
N GLY A 92 -25.86 -27.97 -31.90
CA GLY A 92 -25.42 -28.61 -30.66
C GLY A 92 -26.39 -28.41 -29.50
N ASP A 93 -26.52 -29.42 -28.64
CA ASP A 93 -27.25 -29.33 -27.36
C ASP A 93 -26.43 -28.55 -26.32
N ILE A 94 -25.10 -28.62 -26.44
CA ILE A 94 -24.14 -27.86 -25.65
C ILE A 94 -23.18 -27.14 -26.60
N VAL A 95 -22.98 -25.84 -26.41
CA VAL A 95 -22.00 -25.05 -27.17
C VAL A 95 -20.96 -24.50 -26.22
N VAL A 96 -19.69 -24.83 -26.48
CA VAL A 96 -18.53 -24.35 -25.72
C VAL A 96 -17.79 -23.33 -26.54
N ILE A 97 -17.77 -22.06 -26.12
CA ILE A 97 -17.19 -20.95 -26.88
C ILE A 97 -15.84 -20.52 -26.30
N HIS A 98 -14.79 -20.62 -27.11
CA HIS A 98 -13.43 -20.15 -26.83
C HIS A 98 -12.90 -19.25 -27.96
N LEU A 99 -13.37 -18.00 -27.96
CA LEU A 99 -12.96 -16.93 -28.87
C LEU A 99 -12.48 -15.71 -28.07
N GLY A 100 -11.70 -14.82 -28.69
CA GLY A 100 -11.10 -13.64 -28.05
C GLY A 100 -9.58 -13.55 -28.20
N ILE A 101 -8.86 -14.68 -28.23
CA ILE A 101 -7.37 -14.66 -28.24
C ILE A 101 -6.81 -13.86 -29.42
N ASN A 102 -7.34 -14.06 -30.64
CA ASN A 102 -6.87 -13.33 -31.82
C ASN A 102 -7.30 -11.87 -31.83
N ASP A 103 -8.35 -11.51 -31.09
CA ASP A 103 -8.79 -10.13 -30.95
C ASP A 103 -7.73 -9.29 -30.21
N THR A 104 -6.74 -9.89 -29.55
CA THR A 104 -5.57 -9.19 -28.96
C THR A 104 -4.55 -8.69 -29.99
N ASP A 105 -4.89 -8.76 -31.28
CA ASP A 105 -4.14 -8.18 -32.38
C ASP A 105 -4.34 -6.65 -32.44
N PRO A 106 -3.29 -5.86 -32.71
CA PRO A 106 -3.38 -4.40 -32.87
C PRO A 106 -4.36 -3.95 -33.95
N ARG A 107 -4.70 -4.82 -34.92
CA ARG A 107 -5.71 -4.53 -35.94
C ARG A 107 -7.14 -4.53 -35.37
N ASP A 108 -7.36 -5.18 -34.23
CA ASP A 108 -8.69 -5.46 -33.69
C ASP A 108 -9.00 -4.67 -32.42
N TRP A 109 -8.43 -5.07 -31.27
CA TRP A 109 -8.85 -4.55 -29.96
C TRP A 109 -8.84 -3.02 -29.86
N PRO A 110 -7.77 -2.31 -30.27
CA PRO A 110 -7.74 -0.85 -30.16
C PRO A 110 -8.86 -0.15 -30.94
N ASN A 111 -9.33 -0.77 -32.03
CA ASN A 111 -10.30 -0.16 -32.95
C ASN A 111 -11.74 -0.55 -32.63
N TYR A 112 -11.97 -1.74 -32.08
CA TYR A 112 -13.32 -2.33 -32.04
C TYR A 112 -13.72 -2.93 -30.68
N ARG A 113 -12.93 -2.78 -29.61
CA ARG A 113 -13.22 -3.35 -28.28
C ARG A 113 -14.62 -3.03 -27.73
N ASP A 114 -15.17 -1.86 -28.04
CA ASP A 114 -16.50 -1.45 -27.55
C ASP A 114 -17.63 -2.34 -28.11
N SER A 115 -17.38 -3.06 -29.21
CA SER A 115 -18.32 -4.02 -29.80
C SER A 115 -18.16 -5.43 -29.24
N PHE A 116 -17.12 -5.74 -28.47
CA PHE A 116 -16.77 -7.12 -28.09
C PHE A 116 -17.90 -7.83 -27.34
N VAL A 117 -18.46 -7.19 -26.31
CA VAL A 117 -19.56 -7.76 -25.51
C VAL A 117 -20.79 -8.01 -26.39
N THR A 118 -21.19 -7.02 -27.18
CA THR A 118 -22.36 -7.12 -28.07
C THR A 118 -22.18 -8.18 -29.14
N ASP A 119 -20.99 -8.26 -29.77
CA ASP A 119 -20.67 -9.28 -30.76
C ASP A 119 -20.67 -10.69 -30.15
N TYR A 120 -20.18 -10.85 -28.90
CA TYR A 120 -20.26 -12.12 -28.18
C TYR A 120 -21.72 -12.54 -27.96
N LEU A 121 -22.56 -11.62 -27.45
CA LEU A 121 -23.98 -11.88 -27.19
C LEU A 121 -24.71 -12.25 -28.49
N ASN A 122 -24.47 -11.52 -29.56
CA ASN A 122 -25.04 -11.80 -30.88
C ASN A 122 -24.64 -13.18 -31.39
N LEU A 123 -23.37 -13.60 -31.21
CA LEU A 123 -22.92 -14.94 -31.56
C LEU A 123 -23.68 -16.01 -30.77
N MET A 124 -23.91 -15.80 -29.47
CA MET A 124 -24.68 -16.74 -28.65
C MET A 124 -26.14 -16.84 -29.10
N ASP A 125 -26.74 -15.71 -29.49
CA ASP A 125 -28.12 -15.67 -29.95
C ASP A 125 -28.33 -16.41 -31.28
N THR A 126 -27.31 -16.49 -32.15
CA THR A 126 -27.41 -17.31 -33.37
C THR A 126 -27.42 -18.80 -33.05
N PHE A 127 -26.66 -19.26 -32.05
CA PHE A 127 -26.75 -20.64 -31.58
C PHE A 127 -28.09 -20.95 -30.92
N ARG A 128 -28.65 -20.03 -30.12
CA ARG A 128 -30.01 -20.16 -29.56
C ARG A 128 -31.08 -20.21 -30.65
N LYS A 129 -30.87 -19.51 -31.77
CA LYS A 129 -31.77 -19.58 -32.92
C LYS A 129 -31.68 -20.94 -33.63
N ALA A 130 -30.50 -21.54 -33.72
CA ALA A 130 -30.30 -22.86 -34.31
C ALA A 130 -30.87 -23.98 -33.41
N ASN A 131 -30.71 -23.87 -32.09
CA ASN A 131 -31.30 -24.75 -31.09
C ASN A 131 -31.78 -23.94 -29.88
N PRO A 132 -33.10 -23.74 -29.69
CA PRO A 132 -33.65 -22.96 -28.58
C PRO A 132 -33.33 -23.50 -27.18
N ASP A 133 -33.08 -24.80 -27.06
CA ASP A 133 -32.78 -25.48 -25.79
C ASP A 133 -31.28 -25.59 -25.51
N VAL A 134 -30.43 -24.94 -26.32
CA VAL A 134 -28.97 -25.02 -26.21
C VAL A 134 -28.46 -24.53 -24.85
N ARG A 135 -27.60 -25.33 -24.23
CA ARG A 135 -26.79 -24.92 -23.08
C ARG A 135 -25.49 -24.30 -23.57
N ILE A 136 -25.30 -23.01 -23.34
CA ILE A 136 -24.07 -22.31 -23.71
C ILE A 136 -23.11 -22.24 -22.51
N ILE A 137 -21.86 -22.61 -22.76
CA ILE A 137 -20.73 -22.50 -21.84
C ILE A 137 -19.68 -21.60 -22.51
N ILE A 138 -19.27 -20.53 -21.85
CA ILE A 138 -18.22 -19.64 -22.36
C ILE A 138 -16.97 -19.77 -21.48
N ALA A 139 -15.80 -19.52 -22.06
CA ALA A 139 -14.52 -19.69 -21.37
C ALA A 139 -13.76 -18.37 -21.23
N ARG A 140 -13.26 -18.09 -20.02
CA ARG A 140 -12.04 -17.28 -19.87
C ARG A 140 -10.94 -17.93 -20.71
N MET A 141 -10.19 -17.09 -21.41
CA MET A 141 -9.24 -17.53 -22.43
C MET A 141 -8.04 -18.24 -21.80
N THR A 142 -7.40 -19.12 -22.58
CA THR A 142 -6.07 -19.64 -22.25
C THR A 142 -5.06 -18.51 -22.00
N PRO A 143 -3.98 -18.75 -21.23
CA PRO A 143 -2.97 -17.73 -21.02
C PRO A 143 -2.24 -17.34 -22.31
N ILE A 144 -1.71 -16.12 -22.34
CA ILE A 144 -0.63 -15.71 -23.25
C ILE A 144 0.61 -15.53 -22.38
N ALA A 145 1.70 -16.24 -22.69
CA ALA A 145 2.92 -16.17 -21.88
C ALA A 145 3.78 -14.94 -22.24
N ASP A 146 4.64 -14.54 -21.31
CA ASP A 146 5.53 -13.37 -21.37
C ASP A 146 6.48 -13.36 -22.58
N ARG A 147 6.74 -14.53 -23.17
CA ARG A 147 7.57 -14.73 -24.37
C ARG A 147 6.92 -14.26 -25.67
N HIS A 148 5.63 -13.91 -25.67
CA HIS A 148 4.96 -13.43 -26.87
C HIS A 148 5.55 -12.08 -27.32
N ASN A 149 5.89 -11.94 -28.61
CA ASN A 149 6.61 -10.75 -29.12
C ASN A 149 5.87 -9.42 -28.87
N ARG A 150 4.54 -9.45 -28.79
CA ARG A 150 3.68 -8.28 -28.51
C ARG A 150 3.19 -8.20 -27.06
N PHE A 151 3.73 -9.02 -26.16
CA PHE A 151 3.25 -9.13 -24.77
C PHE A 151 3.18 -7.75 -24.10
N LEU A 152 4.27 -6.97 -24.18
CA LEU A 152 4.36 -5.63 -23.58
C LEU A 152 3.77 -4.51 -24.43
N SER A 153 3.56 -4.71 -25.72
CA SER A 153 3.05 -3.67 -26.62
C SER A 153 1.52 -3.61 -26.67
N GLY A 154 0.82 -4.37 -25.82
CA GLY A 154 -0.64 -4.33 -25.67
C GLY A 154 -1.30 -5.69 -25.48
N THR A 155 -0.74 -6.78 -26.01
CA THR A 155 -1.41 -8.10 -26.00
C THR A 155 -1.71 -8.61 -24.58
N ARG A 156 -0.82 -8.41 -23.61
CA ARG A 156 -1.07 -8.77 -22.20
C ARG A 156 -2.27 -7.99 -21.63
N ASP A 157 -2.29 -6.67 -21.83
CA ASP A 157 -3.28 -5.80 -21.22
C ASP A 157 -4.65 -6.01 -21.85
N TRP A 158 -4.71 -6.11 -23.18
CA TRP A 158 -5.94 -6.41 -23.92
C TRP A 158 -6.49 -7.80 -23.59
N HIS A 159 -5.62 -8.78 -23.36
CA HIS A 159 -6.04 -10.09 -22.85
C HIS A 159 -6.72 -9.96 -21.48
N GLY A 160 -6.16 -9.16 -20.57
CA GLY A 160 -6.77 -8.86 -19.27
C GLY A 160 -8.12 -8.14 -19.36
N GLU A 161 -8.24 -7.15 -20.26
CA GLU A 161 -9.51 -6.44 -20.51
C GLU A 161 -10.57 -7.40 -21.08
N MET A 162 -10.20 -8.26 -22.04
CA MET A 162 -11.11 -9.26 -22.63
C MET A 162 -11.60 -10.29 -21.63
N GLN A 163 -10.73 -10.76 -20.73
CA GLN A 163 -11.13 -11.67 -19.64
C GLN A 163 -12.28 -11.07 -18.82
N THR A 164 -12.17 -9.78 -18.48
CA THR A 164 -13.21 -9.03 -17.75
C THR A 164 -14.47 -8.84 -18.59
N ALA A 165 -14.32 -8.60 -19.89
CA ALA A 165 -15.45 -8.51 -20.81
C ALA A 165 -16.20 -9.86 -20.94
N ILE A 166 -15.49 -10.98 -20.97
CA ILE A 166 -16.08 -12.33 -20.99
C ILE A 166 -16.86 -12.61 -19.70
N GLU A 167 -16.34 -12.19 -18.54
CA GLU A 167 -17.08 -12.29 -17.28
C GLU A 167 -18.38 -11.46 -17.31
N THR A 168 -18.31 -10.27 -17.90
CA THR A 168 -19.49 -9.42 -18.10
C THR A 168 -20.52 -10.09 -19.00
N VAL A 169 -20.09 -10.72 -20.11
CA VAL A 169 -20.96 -11.50 -21.01
C VAL A 169 -21.61 -12.65 -20.25
N ALA A 170 -20.84 -13.44 -19.48
CA ALA A 170 -21.38 -14.56 -18.71
C ALA A 170 -22.46 -14.10 -17.73
N HIS A 171 -22.18 -13.02 -16.98
CA HIS A 171 -23.10 -12.46 -16.01
C HIS A 171 -24.38 -11.94 -16.68
N TYR A 172 -24.24 -11.13 -17.73
CA TYR A 172 -25.38 -10.53 -18.43
C TYR A 172 -26.26 -11.58 -19.11
N ALA A 173 -25.65 -12.57 -19.77
CA ALA A 173 -26.38 -13.59 -20.49
C ALA A 173 -26.91 -14.73 -19.60
N GLY A 174 -26.54 -14.76 -18.32
CA GLY A 174 -26.90 -15.83 -17.39
C GLY A 174 -26.35 -17.21 -17.79
N VAL A 175 -25.18 -17.26 -18.42
CA VAL A 175 -24.57 -18.51 -18.91
C VAL A 175 -23.40 -18.95 -18.04
N GLN A 176 -23.06 -20.25 -18.10
CA GLN A 176 -21.96 -20.79 -17.32
C GLN A 176 -20.61 -20.30 -17.88
N LEU A 177 -19.75 -19.84 -16.96
CA LEU A 177 -18.37 -19.47 -17.24
C LEU A 177 -17.42 -20.58 -16.76
N ILE A 178 -16.55 -21.05 -17.65
CA ILE A 178 -15.40 -21.90 -17.31
C ILE A 178 -14.10 -21.12 -17.45
N ASP A 179 -13.00 -21.65 -16.91
CA ASP A 179 -11.71 -20.98 -16.90
C ASP A 179 -10.59 -21.84 -17.49
N PHE A 180 -10.17 -21.55 -18.73
CA PHE A 180 -8.99 -22.19 -19.32
C PHE A 180 -7.68 -21.53 -18.90
N ARG A 181 -7.72 -20.35 -18.28
CA ARG A 181 -6.54 -19.63 -17.79
C ARG A 181 -6.01 -20.29 -16.53
N GLU A 182 -6.84 -20.37 -15.49
CA GLU A 182 -6.46 -20.81 -14.14
C GLU A 182 -5.62 -22.11 -14.11
N PRO A 183 -6.02 -23.20 -14.80
CA PRO A 183 -5.28 -24.45 -14.71
C PRO A 183 -4.00 -24.50 -15.57
N LEU A 184 -3.86 -23.61 -16.57
CA LEU A 184 -2.67 -23.55 -17.45
C LEU A 184 -1.67 -22.48 -17.02
N TYR A 185 -2.12 -21.44 -16.32
CA TYR A 185 -1.32 -20.26 -16.00
C TYR A 185 -0.01 -20.55 -15.22
N PRO A 186 0.04 -21.50 -14.27
CA PRO A 186 1.28 -21.86 -13.59
C PRO A 186 2.27 -22.66 -14.46
N TYR A 187 1.88 -23.05 -15.67
CA TYR A 187 2.62 -23.98 -16.52
C TYR A 187 2.95 -23.36 -17.89
N PRO A 188 3.77 -22.29 -17.93
CA PRO A 188 4.13 -21.62 -19.19
C PRO A 188 4.85 -22.53 -20.18
N PHE A 189 5.45 -23.64 -19.75
CA PHE A 189 6.09 -24.62 -20.64
C PHE A 189 5.07 -25.37 -21.51
N LEU A 190 3.80 -25.47 -21.07
CA LEU A 190 2.70 -26.04 -21.85
C LEU A 190 2.26 -25.12 -23.00
N LEU A 191 2.85 -23.92 -23.13
CA LEU A 191 2.63 -22.96 -24.20
C LEU A 191 3.96 -22.68 -24.92
N PRO A 192 4.48 -23.63 -25.73
CA PRO A 192 5.82 -23.54 -26.31
C PRO A 192 6.05 -22.30 -27.18
N ASP A 193 5.01 -21.80 -27.85
CA ASP A 193 5.02 -20.58 -28.65
C ASP A 193 4.35 -19.38 -27.95
N ALA A 194 4.16 -19.49 -26.63
CA ALA A 194 3.47 -18.54 -25.76
C ALA A 194 1.94 -18.45 -25.93
N VAL A 195 1.31 -19.23 -26.82
CA VAL A 195 -0.14 -19.13 -27.09
C VAL A 195 -0.83 -20.49 -27.16
N HIS A 196 -0.27 -21.44 -27.91
CA HIS A 196 -0.91 -22.72 -28.21
C HIS A 196 -0.53 -23.81 -27.19
N PRO A 197 -1.50 -24.49 -26.57
CA PRO A 197 -1.25 -25.60 -25.65
C PRO A 197 -0.57 -26.80 -26.32
N THR A 198 0.30 -27.49 -25.58
CA THR A 198 0.74 -28.86 -25.91
C THR A 198 -0.41 -29.86 -25.80
N ALA A 199 -0.18 -31.14 -26.16
CA ALA A 199 -1.18 -32.19 -25.99
C ALA A 199 -1.66 -32.34 -24.54
N GLU A 200 -0.77 -32.15 -23.57
CA GLU A 200 -1.09 -32.12 -22.15
C GLU A 200 -1.92 -30.88 -21.78
N GLY A 201 -1.55 -29.70 -22.27
CA GLY A 201 -2.34 -28.49 -22.05
C GLY A 201 -3.76 -28.60 -22.64
N ALA A 202 -3.89 -29.23 -23.82
CA ALA A 202 -5.18 -29.56 -24.41
C ALA A 202 -5.98 -30.57 -23.57
N ALA A 203 -5.32 -31.53 -22.91
CA ALA A 203 -5.96 -32.47 -21.98
C ALA A 203 -6.56 -31.75 -20.76
N ILE A 204 -5.82 -30.76 -20.23
CA ILE A 204 -6.29 -29.90 -19.12
C ILE A 204 -7.54 -29.11 -19.54
N MET A 205 -7.54 -28.54 -20.75
CA MET A 205 -8.72 -27.86 -21.29
C MET A 205 -9.90 -28.83 -21.45
N ALA A 206 -9.68 -30.01 -22.03
CA ALA A 206 -10.71 -31.02 -22.21
C ALA A 206 -11.33 -31.44 -20.86
N LYS A 207 -10.51 -31.64 -19.83
CA LYS A 207 -10.97 -31.94 -18.47
C LYS A 207 -11.80 -30.79 -17.87
N THR A 208 -11.40 -29.54 -18.12
CA THR A 208 -12.14 -28.36 -17.65
C THR A 208 -13.55 -28.32 -18.26
N VAL A 209 -13.67 -28.58 -19.56
CA VAL A 209 -14.98 -28.66 -20.23
C VAL A 209 -15.78 -29.87 -19.75
N TYR A 210 -15.13 -31.04 -19.63
CA TYR A 210 -15.74 -32.26 -19.13
C TYR A 210 -16.43 -32.03 -17.78
N SER A 211 -15.69 -31.49 -16.80
CA SER A 211 -16.23 -31.22 -15.46
C SER A 211 -17.39 -30.22 -15.49
N ALA A 212 -17.34 -29.22 -16.35
CA ALA A 212 -18.44 -28.27 -16.49
C ALA A 212 -19.70 -28.89 -17.09
N ILE A 213 -19.54 -29.78 -18.08
CA ILE A 213 -20.66 -30.48 -18.73
C ILE A 213 -21.31 -31.45 -17.75
N THR A 214 -20.50 -32.31 -17.11
CA THR A 214 -20.99 -33.44 -16.29
C THR A 214 -21.28 -33.05 -14.85
N GLY A 215 -20.71 -31.94 -14.35
CA GLY A 215 -20.71 -31.59 -12.93
C GLY A 215 -19.72 -32.43 -12.09
N ASP A 216 -18.91 -33.29 -12.73
CA ASP A 216 -17.93 -34.12 -12.04
C ASP A 216 -16.57 -33.41 -11.91
N TYR A 217 -16.29 -32.95 -10.69
CA TYR A 217 -15.02 -32.34 -10.29
C TYR A 217 -14.11 -33.33 -9.53
N GLY A 218 -14.46 -34.62 -9.59
CA GLY A 218 -13.77 -35.74 -8.95
C GLY A 218 -14.05 -35.84 -7.45
N GLY A 219 -15.25 -35.43 -7.03
CA GLY A 219 -15.76 -35.57 -5.66
C GLY A 219 -15.07 -34.67 -4.63
N LEU A 220 -15.39 -34.93 -3.35
CA LEU A 220 -14.92 -34.12 -2.21
C LEU A 220 -13.39 -34.16 -2.06
N LYS A 221 -12.75 -32.98 -2.11
CA LYS A 221 -11.31 -32.72 -1.94
C LYS A 221 -11.06 -31.43 -1.16
N LEU A 222 -9.99 -31.40 -0.37
CA LEU A 222 -9.47 -30.20 0.33
C LEU A 222 -7.98 -30.01 0.02
N SER A 223 -7.44 -28.85 0.42
CA SER A 223 -5.98 -28.63 0.44
C SER A 223 -5.26 -29.74 1.22
N PRO A 224 -4.08 -30.20 0.78
CA PRO A 224 -3.26 -31.17 1.52
C PRO A 224 -2.87 -30.75 2.94
N LEU A 225 -3.00 -29.46 3.29
CA LEU A 225 -2.77 -28.98 4.65
C LEU A 225 -3.83 -29.45 5.65
N TYR A 226 -5.02 -29.85 5.18
CA TYR A 226 -6.07 -30.43 6.02
C TYR A 226 -5.78 -31.91 6.24
N MET A 227 -5.29 -32.24 7.42
CA MET A 227 -4.90 -33.60 7.82
C MET A 227 -4.87 -33.72 9.34
N ASP A 228 -4.57 -34.93 9.83
CA ASP A 228 -4.38 -35.16 11.26
C ASP A 228 -3.24 -34.30 11.82
N ASN A 229 -3.31 -34.00 13.13
CA ASN A 229 -2.31 -33.21 13.87
C ASN A 229 -2.17 -31.73 13.45
N MET A 230 -2.98 -31.22 12.51
CA MET A 230 -2.88 -29.84 12.05
C MET A 230 -3.22 -28.81 13.12
N VAL A 231 -2.80 -27.56 12.89
CA VAL A 231 -3.20 -26.40 13.70
C VAL A 231 -4.01 -25.44 12.85
N LEU A 232 -5.25 -25.16 13.26
CA LEU A 232 -6.09 -24.11 12.69
C LEU A 232 -5.87 -22.80 13.46
N GLN A 233 -5.91 -21.68 12.74
CA GLN A 233 -5.74 -20.36 13.35
C GLN A 233 -6.88 -20.07 14.35
N ARG A 234 -6.55 -19.62 15.57
CA ARG A 234 -7.52 -19.21 16.58
C ARG A 234 -7.97 -17.77 16.43
N ASP A 235 -9.04 -17.41 17.15
CA ASP A 235 -9.54 -16.04 17.35
C ASP A 235 -9.85 -15.27 16.04
N THR A 236 -10.15 -16.00 14.98
CA THR A 236 -10.61 -15.44 13.70
C THR A 236 -11.63 -16.40 13.08
N PRO A 237 -12.63 -15.90 12.32
CA PRO A 237 -13.46 -16.77 11.51
C PRO A 237 -12.62 -17.57 10.51
N LEU A 238 -12.89 -18.87 10.41
CA LEU A 238 -12.12 -19.77 9.53
C LEU A 238 -12.91 -20.11 8.28
N LEU A 239 -12.35 -19.79 7.12
CA LEU A 239 -12.93 -20.16 5.83
C LEU A 239 -12.44 -21.55 5.42
N ILE A 240 -13.25 -22.57 5.73
CA ILE A 240 -13.01 -23.93 5.23
C ILE A 240 -13.57 -24.03 3.82
N HIS A 241 -12.75 -24.47 2.88
CA HIS A 241 -13.12 -24.52 1.47
C HIS A 241 -12.47 -25.72 0.76
N GLY A 242 -13.01 -26.07 -0.39
CA GLY A 242 -12.53 -27.18 -1.20
C GLY A 242 -13.29 -27.34 -2.50
N THR A 243 -13.18 -28.53 -3.09
CA THR A 243 -13.90 -28.92 -4.31
C THR A 243 -14.79 -30.13 -4.02
N ALA A 244 -15.95 -30.20 -4.65
CA ALA A 244 -16.85 -31.36 -4.68
C ALA A 244 -17.63 -31.35 -6.00
N ASN A 245 -18.44 -32.37 -6.28
CA ASN A 245 -19.22 -32.39 -7.52
C ASN A 245 -20.31 -31.32 -7.48
N ALA A 246 -20.64 -30.73 -8.63
CA ALA A 246 -21.55 -29.60 -8.71
C ALA A 246 -22.92 -29.92 -8.08
N GLY A 247 -23.42 -29.03 -7.22
CA GLY A 247 -24.68 -29.21 -6.50
C GLY A 247 -24.64 -30.18 -5.31
N GLU A 248 -23.53 -30.90 -5.10
CA GLU A 248 -23.35 -31.83 -3.99
C GLU A 248 -23.42 -31.09 -2.65
N GLN A 249 -24.18 -31.64 -1.70
CA GLN A 249 -24.27 -31.07 -0.36
C GLN A 249 -23.03 -31.45 0.45
N VAL A 250 -22.33 -30.44 0.96
CA VAL A 250 -21.14 -30.58 1.81
C VAL A 250 -21.51 -30.18 3.23
N THR A 251 -21.27 -31.08 4.19
CA THR A 251 -21.44 -30.81 5.62
C THR A 251 -20.07 -30.70 6.28
N VAL A 252 -19.83 -29.62 7.02
CA VAL A 252 -18.62 -29.37 7.80
C VAL A 252 -18.97 -29.39 9.29
N ARG A 253 -18.25 -30.18 10.08
CA ARG A 253 -18.41 -30.30 11.53
C ARG A 253 -17.08 -30.17 12.26
N ILE A 254 -17.03 -29.33 13.27
CA ILE A 254 -15.91 -29.25 14.23
C ILE A 254 -16.43 -28.68 15.54
N ASP A 255 -15.97 -29.26 16.65
CA ASP A 255 -16.49 -28.91 17.98
C ASP A 255 -18.03 -29.02 18.02
N HIS A 256 -18.74 -28.00 18.52
CA HIS A 256 -20.21 -27.94 18.52
C HIS A 256 -20.79 -27.34 17.23
N GLN A 257 -19.96 -26.94 16.27
CA GLN A 257 -20.40 -26.29 15.03
C GLN A 257 -20.72 -27.32 13.95
N GLN A 258 -21.86 -27.13 13.28
CA GLN A 258 -22.26 -27.86 12.08
C GLN A 258 -22.77 -26.87 11.03
N TRP A 259 -22.22 -26.97 9.83
CA TRP A 259 -22.59 -26.13 8.70
C TRP A 259 -22.85 -26.98 7.47
N ILE A 260 -23.79 -26.56 6.64
CA ILE A 260 -24.17 -27.24 5.41
C ILE A 260 -24.11 -26.22 4.28
N THR A 261 -23.45 -26.58 3.18
CA THR A 261 -23.39 -25.80 1.95
C THR A 261 -23.59 -26.72 0.74
N LYS A 262 -23.66 -26.14 -0.45
CA LYS A 262 -23.62 -26.90 -1.71
C LYS A 262 -22.44 -26.43 -2.53
N ALA A 263 -21.80 -27.36 -3.24
CA ALA A 263 -20.81 -27.00 -4.26
C ALA A 263 -21.48 -26.23 -5.40
N ALA A 264 -20.85 -25.14 -5.82
CA ALA A 264 -21.29 -24.34 -6.95
C ALA A 264 -21.11 -25.11 -8.28
N LEU A 265 -21.55 -24.52 -9.39
CA LEU A 265 -21.46 -25.14 -10.72
C LEU A 265 -20.02 -25.36 -11.18
N ASP A 266 -19.05 -24.67 -10.58
CA ASP A 266 -17.60 -24.84 -10.81
C ASP A 266 -16.94 -25.83 -9.82
N GLY A 267 -17.75 -26.53 -9.02
CA GLY A 267 -17.32 -27.50 -8.02
C GLY A 267 -16.75 -26.88 -6.74
N LYS A 268 -16.57 -25.56 -6.66
CA LYS A 268 -16.03 -24.89 -5.47
C LYS A 268 -17.09 -24.80 -4.37
N TRP A 269 -16.69 -25.00 -3.11
CA TRP A 269 -17.55 -24.80 -1.94
C TRP A 269 -16.76 -24.16 -0.81
N SER A 270 -17.47 -23.45 0.08
CA SER A 270 -16.87 -22.93 1.31
C SER A 270 -17.89 -22.78 2.44
N VAL A 271 -17.38 -22.77 3.67
CA VAL A 271 -18.09 -22.53 4.92
C VAL A 271 -17.24 -21.62 5.80
N LYS A 272 -17.86 -20.62 6.42
CA LYS A 272 -17.23 -19.75 7.41
C LYS A 272 -17.56 -20.25 8.81
N LEU A 273 -16.58 -20.81 9.51
CA LEU A 273 -16.71 -21.23 10.90
C LEU A 273 -16.55 -20.03 11.84
N SER A 274 -17.27 -20.08 12.97
CA SER A 274 -17.00 -19.16 14.08
C SER A 274 -15.64 -19.48 14.71
N PRO A 275 -14.94 -18.48 15.29
CA PRO A 275 -13.63 -18.68 15.90
C PRO A 275 -13.60 -19.86 16.88
N LEU A 276 -12.59 -20.71 16.75
CA LEU A 276 -12.35 -21.82 17.67
C LEU A 276 -11.60 -21.32 18.91
N LYS A 277 -11.98 -21.82 20.09
CA LYS A 277 -11.22 -21.59 21.32
C LYS A 277 -9.85 -22.27 21.22
N ALA A 278 -8.80 -21.58 21.63
CA ALA A 278 -7.45 -22.14 21.68
C ALA A 278 -7.41 -23.46 22.46
N GLY A 279 -6.70 -24.47 21.94
CA GLY A 279 -6.62 -25.81 22.53
C GLY A 279 -7.00 -26.91 21.55
N GLY A 280 -7.73 -27.92 22.04
CA GLY A 280 -8.01 -29.17 21.35
C GLY A 280 -7.69 -30.37 22.26
N PRO A 281 -7.63 -31.60 21.73
CA PRO A 281 -7.82 -31.94 20.32
C PRO A 281 -9.28 -31.82 19.88
N TYR A 282 -9.50 -31.21 18.72
CA TYR A 282 -10.75 -31.24 17.98
C TYR A 282 -10.74 -32.35 16.92
N THR A 283 -11.92 -32.66 16.38
CA THR A 283 -12.09 -33.48 15.17
C THR A 283 -12.81 -32.64 14.12
N LEU A 284 -12.18 -32.46 12.95
CA LEU A 284 -12.80 -31.82 11.78
C LEU A 284 -13.35 -32.92 10.86
N THR A 285 -14.66 -32.92 10.63
CA THR A 285 -15.30 -33.82 9.67
C THR A 285 -15.90 -33.02 8.52
N ILE A 286 -15.55 -33.36 7.28
CA ILE A 286 -16.19 -32.85 6.08
C ILE A 286 -16.78 -34.04 5.32
N SER A 287 -18.05 -33.98 4.99
CA SER A 287 -18.74 -35.09 4.35
C SER A 287 -19.67 -34.65 3.23
N THR A 288 -19.73 -35.46 2.19
CA THR A 288 -20.83 -35.52 1.24
C THR A 288 -21.57 -36.85 1.39
N SER A 289 -22.56 -37.13 0.54
CA SER A 289 -23.25 -38.43 0.53
C SER A 289 -22.32 -39.58 0.09
N GLN A 290 -21.25 -39.29 -0.64
CA GLN A 290 -20.35 -40.28 -1.24
C GLN A 290 -19.05 -40.46 -0.46
N ARG A 291 -18.58 -39.44 0.27
CA ARG A 291 -17.26 -39.45 0.92
C ARG A 291 -17.28 -38.69 2.24
N ILE A 292 -16.55 -39.22 3.23
CA ILE A 292 -16.29 -38.56 4.51
C ILE A 292 -14.77 -38.38 4.67
N LEU A 293 -14.33 -37.15 4.89
CA LEU A 293 -12.98 -36.79 5.30
C LEU A 293 -13.02 -36.44 6.80
N LYS A 294 -12.25 -37.17 7.60
CA LYS A 294 -12.20 -36.99 9.06
C LYS A 294 -10.75 -36.77 9.47
N TYR A 295 -10.49 -35.63 10.11
CA TYR A 295 -9.19 -35.24 10.63
C TYR A 295 -9.24 -35.14 12.15
N THR A 296 -8.29 -35.75 12.82
CA THR A 296 -8.20 -35.93 14.25
C THR A 296 -6.96 -35.25 14.83
N ASN A 297 -6.95 -35.04 16.15
CA ASN A 297 -5.90 -34.28 16.82
C ASN A 297 -5.68 -32.86 16.23
N VAL A 298 -6.78 -32.22 15.82
CA VAL A 298 -6.76 -30.86 15.29
C VAL A 298 -6.64 -29.88 16.46
N LEU A 299 -5.64 -29.01 16.44
CA LEU A 299 -5.50 -27.95 17.44
C LEU A 299 -6.01 -26.62 16.89
N ALA A 300 -6.53 -25.76 17.77
CA ALA A 300 -6.74 -24.35 17.48
C ALA A 300 -5.65 -23.53 18.18
N GLY A 301 -4.88 -22.75 17.42
CA GLY A 301 -3.68 -22.08 17.91
C GLY A 301 -3.18 -20.99 16.97
N GLU A 302 -1.91 -20.62 17.08
CA GLU A 302 -1.27 -19.68 16.16
C GLU A 302 -0.59 -20.43 15.02
N VAL A 303 -0.80 -20.01 13.78
CA VAL A 303 -0.17 -20.61 12.60
C VAL A 303 0.74 -19.58 11.94
N TRP A 304 2.01 -19.92 11.73
CA TRP A 304 2.99 -19.04 11.07
C TRP A 304 3.65 -19.73 9.88
N LEU A 305 3.81 -18.97 8.80
CA LEU A 305 4.58 -19.40 7.63
C LEU A 305 6.03 -18.93 7.79
N CYS A 306 6.97 -19.87 7.73
CA CYS A 306 8.41 -19.67 7.82
C CYS A 306 9.03 -19.93 6.44
N SER A 307 9.53 -18.89 5.79
CA SER A 307 9.97 -18.99 4.39
C SER A 307 11.26 -18.19 4.12
N GLY A 308 11.77 -18.33 2.90
CA GLY A 308 13.03 -17.73 2.46
C GLY A 308 14.00 -18.77 1.93
N GLN A 309 15.29 -18.55 2.17
CA GLN A 309 16.36 -19.37 1.61
C GLN A 309 17.18 -20.14 2.66
N SER A 310 18.45 -20.41 2.36
CA SER A 310 19.33 -21.32 3.10
C SER A 310 19.49 -21.00 4.58
N ASN A 311 19.45 -19.72 4.97
CA ASN A 311 19.48 -19.34 6.39
C ASN A 311 18.18 -19.65 7.14
N MET A 312 17.02 -19.60 6.47
CA MET A 312 15.75 -20.14 7.00
C MET A 312 15.73 -21.67 6.95
N GLU A 313 16.25 -22.31 5.90
CA GLU A 313 16.32 -23.78 5.75
C GLU A 313 17.26 -24.44 6.79
N PHE A 314 18.21 -23.67 7.35
CA PHE A 314 19.25 -24.15 8.24
C PHE A 314 18.68 -24.92 9.44
N MET A 315 19.08 -26.18 9.59
CA MET A 315 18.44 -27.12 10.52
C MET A 315 18.90 -26.92 11.96
N LEU A 316 18.01 -27.21 12.92
CA LEU A 316 18.32 -27.12 14.35
C LEU A 316 19.57 -27.92 14.76
N ARG A 317 19.76 -29.12 14.20
CA ARG A 317 20.96 -29.95 14.45
C ARG A 317 22.27 -29.33 13.96
N GLN A 318 22.22 -28.36 13.06
CA GLN A 318 23.38 -27.66 12.54
C GLN A 318 23.70 -26.41 13.37
N ALA A 319 22.75 -25.93 14.19
CA ALA A 319 22.93 -24.74 15.01
C ALA A 319 23.86 -25.03 16.19
N THR A 320 24.62 -24.02 16.63
CA THR A 320 25.61 -24.15 17.72
C THR A 320 24.98 -24.67 19.02
N THR A 321 23.75 -24.28 19.33
CA THR A 321 23.02 -24.71 20.53
C THR A 321 22.21 -26.00 20.34
N GLY A 322 22.13 -26.52 19.10
CA GLY A 322 21.25 -27.64 18.76
C GLY A 322 21.48 -28.90 19.60
N LYS A 323 22.75 -29.23 19.92
CA LYS A 323 23.08 -30.38 20.78
C LYS A 323 22.44 -30.31 22.17
N LYS A 324 22.29 -29.10 22.72
CA LYS A 324 21.68 -28.84 24.03
C LYS A 324 20.16 -28.78 23.93
N ASP A 325 19.66 -28.15 22.88
CA ASP A 325 18.24 -27.76 22.79
C ASP A 325 17.36 -28.90 22.24
N ILE A 326 17.87 -29.75 21.34
CA ILE A 326 17.12 -30.88 20.74
C ILE A 326 16.55 -31.86 21.77
N PRO A 327 17.30 -32.33 22.79
CA PRO A 327 16.76 -33.23 23.81
C PRO A 327 15.57 -32.65 24.60
N GLN A 328 15.41 -31.33 24.60
CA GLN A 328 14.36 -30.60 25.31
C GLN A 328 13.22 -30.14 24.38
N ALA A 329 13.27 -30.50 23.10
CA ALA A 329 12.36 -29.97 22.08
C ALA A 329 10.97 -30.62 22.05
N ALA A 330 10.70 -31.63 22.87
CA ALA A 330 9.40 -32.29 22.91
C ALA A 330 8.31 -31.32 23.40
N ASP A 331 7.32 -31.02 22.56
CA ASP A 331 6.16 -30.20 22.91
C ASP A 331 4.92 -30.69 22.14
N GLU A 332 3.96 -31.26 22.88
CA GLU A 332 2.70 -31.79 22.34
C GLU A 332 1.74 -30.71 21.83
N GLN A 333 2.06 -29.42 21.96
CA GLN A 333 1.27 -28.32 21.42
C GLN A 333 2.04 -27.49 20.39
N LEU A 334 3.30 -27.84 20.08
CA LEU A 334 4.03 -27.34 18.93
C LEU A 334 3.88 -28.34 17.77
N ARG A 335 3.48 -27.86 16.60
CA ARG A 335 3.27 -28.67 15.39
C ARG A 335 4.15 -28.14 14.26
N LEU A 336 4.80 -29.07 13.56
CA LEU A 336 5.72 -28.77 12.47
C LEU A 336 5.14 -29.32 11.16
N TYR A 337 5.03 -28.47 10.14
CA TYR A 337 4.73 -28.85 8.76
C TYR A 337 5.92 -28.44 7.90
N ASP A 338 6.78 -29.40 7.57
CA ASP A 338 8.11 -29.16 7.00
C ASP A 338 8.15 -29.52 5.51
N MET A 339 7.77 -28.56 4.66
CA MET A 339 7.76 -28.69 3.20
C MET A 339 9.18 -28.72 2.67
N LYS A 340 9.78 -29.91 2.62
CA LYS A 340 11.14 -30.11 2.11
C LYS A 340 11.15 -30.21 0.60
N ALA A 341 12.20 -29.69 -0.02
CA ALA A 341 12.52 -30.02 -1.40
C ALA A 341 12.70 -31.54 -1.57
N ARG A 342 12.15 -32.08 -2.66
CA ARG A 342 12.47 -33.43 -3.14
C ARG A 342 13.95 -33.52 -3.52
N TRP A 343 14.46 -32.47 -4.16
CA TRP A 343 15.85 -32.35 -4.61
C TRP A 343 16.47 -31.04 -4.15
N ARG A 344 17.66 -31.11 -3.55
CA ARG A 344 18.42 -29.93 -3.18
C ARG A 344 19.05 -29.31 -4.43
N THR A 345 19.14 -27.99 -4.46
CA THR A 345 19.79 -27.18 -5.50
C THR A 345 21.33 -27.21 -5.38
N ASP A 346 21.89 -28.39 -5.12
CA ASP A 346 23.33 -28.65 -5.00
C ASP A 346 24.02 -28.59 -6.37
N ALA A 347 25.36 -28.59 -6.40
CA ALA A 347 26.14 -28.35 -7.63
C ALA A 347 26.26 -29.63 -8.48
N VAL A 348 25.12 -30.17 -8.90
CA VAL A 348 25.00 -31.45 -9.61
C VAL A 348 24.13 -31.32 -10.84
N GLN A 349 24.24 -32.24 -11.79
CA GLN A 349 23.28 -32.36 -12.88
C GLN A 349 22.11 -33.21 -12.39
N TRP A 350 20.88 -32.83 -12.71
CA TRP A 350 19.70 -33.63 -12.41
C TRP A 350 19.32 -34.53 -13.59
N ASP A 351 18.82 -35.72 -13.26
CA ASP A 351 18.32 -36.67 -14.25
C ASP A 351 16.95 -36.26 -14.80
N ALA A 352 16.54 -36.89 -15.90
CA ALA A 352 15.29 -36.59 -16.61
C ALA A 352 14.04 -36.71 -15.72
N SER A 353 14.00 -37.62 -14.74
CA SER A 353 12.83 -37.80 -13.88
C SER A 353 12.64 -36.63 -12.91
N VAL A 354 13.74 -36.02 -12.45
CA VAL A 354 13.71 -34.79 -11.66
C VAL A 354 13.19 -33.63 -12.49
N LEU A 355 13.70 -33.49 -13.71
CA LEU A 355 13.35 -32.41 -14.63
C LEU A 355 11.86 -32.42 -15.00
N ASP A 356 11.32 -33.61 -15.28
CA ASP A 356 9.88 -33.81 -15.50
C ASP A 356 9.05 -33.39 -14.28
N SER A 357 9.45 -33.83 -13.08
CA SER A 357 8.76 -33.48 -11.84
C SER A 357 8.75 -31.96 -11.59
N LEU A 358 9.83 -31.27 -11.95
CA LEU A 358 9.91 -29.81 -11.85
C LEU A 358 8.93 -29.11 -12.79
N ASN A 359 8.81 -29.57 -14.04
CA ASN A 359 7.85 -29.00 -15.01
C ASN A 359 6.41 -29.09 -14.48
N HIS A 360 6.09 -30.17 -13.78
CA HIS A 360 4.77 -30.42 -13.18
C HIS A 360 4.58 -29.81 -11.78
N LEU A 361 5.47 -28.90 -11.34
CA LEU A 361 5.44 -28.23 -10.02
C LEU A 361 5.49 -29.18 -8.81
N GLN A 362 6.02 -30.39 -8.99
CA GLN A 362 6.13 -31.40 -7.94
C GLN A 362 7.46 -31.31 -7.19
N TYR A 363 7.91 -30.10 -6.84
CA TYR A 363 9.21 -29.89 -6.22
C TYR A 363 9.26 -30.26 -4.73
N TYR A 364 8.18 -30.06 -4.00
CA TYR A 364 8.10 -30.34 -2.56
C TYR A 364 7.75 -31.81 -2.30
N LYS A 365 8.30 -32.36 -1.23
CA LYS A 365 7.96 -33.70 -0.73
C LYS A 365 6.56 -33.69 -0.16
N ASP A 366 5.88 -34.82 -0.27
CA ASP A 366 4.63 -35.04 0.44
C ASP A 366 4.91 -34.89 1.94
N THR A 367 4.15 -34.02 2.59
CA THR A 367 4.47 -33.50 3.93
C THR A 367 3.26 -33.65 4.83
N GLU A 368 3.52 -34.03 6.08
CA GLU A 368 2.49 -34.17 7.11
C GLU A 368 2.73 -33.22 8.30
N TRP A 369 1.65 -32.86 9.00
CA TRP A 369 1.75 -32.19 10.29
C TRP A 369 2.24 -33.18 11.35
N ALA A 370 3.32 -32.81 12.04
CA ALA A 370 3.91 -33.64 13.08
C ALA A 370 3.97 -32.93 14.43
N ILE A 371 3.76 -33.71 15.51
CA ILE A 371 4.03 -33.28 16.89
C ILE A 371 5.51 -32.97 17.04
N CYS A 372 5.89 -31.88 17.70
CA CYS A 372 7.29 -31.55 17.92
C CYS A 372 7.96 -32.58 18.85
N THR A 373 8.97 -33.27 18.33
CA THR A 373 9.79 -34.26 19.03
C THR A 373 11.27 -33.95 18.79
N PRO A 374 12.19 -34.43 19.64
CA PRO A 374 13.62 -34.25 19.39
C PRO A 374 14.05 -34.66 17.97
N THR A 375 13.50 -35.76 17.45
CA THR A 375 13.85 -36.31 16.12
C THR A 375 13.47 -35.39 14.96
N ASN A 376 12.23 -34.86 14.95
CA ASN A 376 11.80 -33.99 13.84
C ASN A 376 12.25 -32.54 14.04
N ALA A 377 12.31 -32.02 15.27
CA ALA A 377 12.86 -30.71 15.58
C ALA A 377 14.32 -30.60 15.12
N ALA A 378 15.13 -31.64 15.32
CA ALA A 378 16.53 -31.69 14.87
C ALA A 378 16.69 -31.41 13.36
N ARG A 379 15.70 -31.79 12.55
CA ARG A 379 15.73 -31.68 11.08
C ARG A 379 14.88 -30.53 10.55
N PHE A 380 14.24 -29.77 11.42
CA PHE A 380 13.43 -28.59 11.11
C PHE A 380 14.31 -27.33 11.12
N SER A 381 13.80 -26.24 10.53
CA SER A 381 14.44 -24.93 10.56
C SER A 381 14.74 -24.49 12.01
N ALA A 382 16.00 -24.15 12.29
CA ALA A 382 16.42 -23.64 13.59
C ALA A 382 15.74 -22.31 13.90
N ILE A 383 15.67 -21.40 12.92
CA ILE A 383 15.04 -20.08 13.07
C ILE A 383 13.56 -20.24 13.41
N ALA A 384 12.83 -21.04 12.62
CA ALA A 384 11.42 -21.30 12.85
C ALA A 384 11.17 -21.98 14.19
N TYR A 385 12.01 -22.96 14.56
CA TYR A 385 11.90 -23.65 15.85
C TYR A 385 12.01 -22.68 17.03
N TYR A 386 13.06 -21.85 17.10
CA TYR A 386 13.22 -20.91 18.22
C TYR A 386 12.13 -19.83 18.22
N PHE A 387 11.67 -19.41 17.04
CA PHE A 387 10.51 -18.53 16.91
C PHE A 387 9.25 -19.15 17.55
N GLY A 388 8.90 -20.38 17.14
CA GLY A 388 7.73 -21.07 17.66
C GLY A 388 7.84 -21.45 19.14
N GLN A 389 9.03 -21.84 19.59
CA GLN A 389 9.30 -22.11 21.01
C GLN A 389 9.02 -20.87 21.86
N MET A 390 9.54 -19.70 21.47
CA MET A 390 9.29 -18.47 22.22
C MET A 390 7.81 -18.06 22.20
N LEU A 391 7.09 -18.27 21.09
CA LEU A 391 5.64 -18.06 21.05
C LEU A 391 4.87 -19.03 21.96
N ARG A 392 5.23 -20.31 21.96
CA ARG A 392 4.67 -21.33 22.85
C ARG A 392 4.87 -20.94 24.32
N ASP A 393 6.09 -20.55 24.67
CA ASP A 393 6.44 -20.15 26.03
C ASP A 393 5.70 -18.90 26.49
N SER A 394 5.51 -17.93 25.60
CA SER A 394 4.93 -16.63 25.94
C SER A 394 3.40 -16.62 25.91
N LEU A 395 2.80 -17.24 24.88
CA LEU A 395 1.36 -17.19 24.65
C LEU A 395 0.60 -18.33 25.33
N LYS A 396 1.29 -19.44 25.65
CA LYS A 396 0.70 -20.65 26.27
C LYS A 396 -0.49 -21.24 25.48
N VAL A 397 -0.47 -21.12 24.15
CA VAL A 397 -1.46 -21.70 23.22
C VAL A 397 -0.78 -22.55 22.16
N PRO A 398 -1.44 -23.54 21.53
CA PRO A 398 -0.84 -24.31 20.45
C PRO A 398 -0.23 -23.44 19.35
N VAL A 399 0.89 -23.88 18.77
CA VAL A 399 1.58 -23.18 17.68
C VAL A 399 1.85 -24.17 16.55
N GLY A 400 1.46 -23.82 15.33
CA GLY A 400 1.79 -24.52 14.11
C GLY A 400 2.77 -23.72 13.27
N LEU A 401 3.85 -24.36 12.81
CA LEU A 401 4.85 -23.77 11.93
C LEU A 401 4.85 -24.48 10.59
N ILE A 402 4.53 -23.76 9.53
CA ILE A 402 4.69 -24.21 8.14
C ILE A 402 6.05 -23.70 7.66
N CYS A 403 6.97 -24.57 7.27
CA CYS A 403 8.28 -24.19 6.74
C CYS A 403 8.45 -24.67 5.31
N ASN A 404 8.74 -23.76 4.37
CA ASN A 404 8.93 -24.10 2.96
C ASN A 404 10.22 -23.53 2.34
N ALA A 405 11.17 -23.11 3.17
CA ALA A 405 12.40 -22.43 2.73
C ALA A 405 13.30 -23.28 1.83
N ILE A 406 13.85 -22.66 0.78
CA ILE A 406 14.67 -23.32 -0.25
C ILE A 406 16.02 -22.62 -0.40
N GLY A 407 17.10 -23.33 -0.09
CA GLY A 407 18.47 -22.84 -0.22
C GLY A 407 18.79 -22.20 -1.58
N GLY A 408 19.39 -21.01 -1.53
CA GLY A 408 19.85 -20.26 -2.71
C GLY A 408 18.75 -19.62 -3.57
N SER A 409 17.47 -19.81 -3.23
CA SER A 409 16.37 -19.21 -3.99
C SER A 409 16.41 -17.68 -3.99
N PRO A 410 16.29 -17.03 -5.16
CA PRO A 410 16.23 -15.58 -5.25
C PRO A 410 14.78 -15.08 -5.05
N THR A 411 14.58 -13.81 -4.67
CA THR A 411 13.27 -13.24 -4.32
C THR A 411 12.22 -13.41 -5.41
N GLU A 412 12.59 -13.25 -6.68
CA GLU A 412 11.70 -13.33 -7.84
C GLU A 412 11.06 -14.71 -8.04
N SER A 413 11.68 -15.79 -7.55
CA SER A 413 11.09 -17.13 -7.58
C SER A 413 9.84 -17.26 -6.69
N TRP A 414 9.68 -16.35 -5.73
CA TRP A 414 8.63 -16.32 -4.72
C TRP A 414 7.52 -15.30 -4.98
N VAL A 415 7.61 -14.52 -6.06
CA VAL A 415 6.59 -13.53 -6.44
C VAL A 415 5.58 -14.20 -7.37
N ASP A 416 4.29 -13.85 -7.26
CA ASP A 416 3.30 -14.39 -8.19
C ASP A 416 3.52 -13.89 -9.64
N ARG A 417 3.18 -14.75 -10.60
CA ARG A 417 3.38 -14.50 -12.03
C ARG A 417 2.66 -13.25 -12.53
N ASN A 418 1.43 -13.02 -12.11
CA ASN A 418 0.66 -11.86 -12.56
C ASN A 418 1.32 -10.57 -12.06
N THR A 419 1.79 -10.54 -10.81
CA THR A 419 2.50 -9.36 -10.30
C THR A 419 3.77 -9.08 -11.09
N LEU A 420 4.60 -10.08 -11.40
CA LEU A 420 5.79 -9.86 -12.21
C LEU A 420 5.46 -9.46 -13.65
N GLU A 421 4.48 -10.11 -14.29
CA GLU A 421 4.06 -9.78 -15.65
C GLU A 421 3.64 -8.32 -15.80
N TYR A 422 2.97 -7.73 -14.80
CA TYR A 422 2.49 -6.34 -14.87
C TYR A 422 3.48 -5.32 -14.30
N GLN A 423 4.17 -5.63 -13.20
CA GLN A 423 4.95 -4.64 -12.46
C GLN A 423 6.47 -4.75 -12.70
N PHE A 424 6.97 -5.91 -13.10
CA PHE A 424 8.39 -6.08 -13.42
C PHE A 424 8.66 -7.12 -14.54
N PRO A 425 8.04 -7.00 -15.72
CA PRO A 425 8.11 -8.04 -16.75
C PRO A 425 9.52 -8.28 -17.30
N ALA A 426 10.42 -7.31 -17.18
CA ALA A 426 11.81 -7.44 -17.61
C ALA A 426 12.54 -8.60 -16.92
N ILE A 427 12.14 -8.99 -15.70
CA ILE A 427 12.78 -10.10 -14.97
C ILE A 427 12.38 -11.50 -15.48
N LEU A 428 11.25 -11.59 -16.21
CA LEU A 428 10.76 -12.86 -16.76
C LEU A 428 11.49 -13.24 -18.06
N LYS A 429 11.97 -12.24 -18.80
CA LYS A 429 12.60 -12.46 -20.11
C LYS A 429 13.96 -13.14 -19.97
N ASP A 430 14.12 -14.25 -20.68
CA ASP A 430 15.38 -15.02 -20.79
C ASP A 430 16.13 -15.12 -19.46
N TRP A 431 15.42 -15.55 -18.41
CA TRP A 431 15.87 -15.45 -17.03
C TRP A 431 17.22 -16.15 -16.77
N THR A 432 17.60 -17.14 -17.58
CA THR A 432 18.89 -17.82 -17.52
C THR A 432 20.07 -16.97 -18.00
N HIS A 433 19.82 -15.88 -18.74
CA HIS A 433 20.81 -14.91 -19.19
C HIS A 433 20.53 -13.48 -18.69
N ASN A 434 19.52 -13.30 -17.83
CA ASN A 434 19.07 -12.00 -17.33
C ASN A 434 19.94 -11.47 -16.20
N ASP A 435 20.46 -10.25 -16.33
CA ASP A 435 21.38 -9.62 -15.39
C ASP A 435 20.73 -9.07 -14.10
N PHE A 436 19.39 -9.04 -14.03
CA PHE A 436 18.68 -8.83 -12.76
C PHE A 436 18.83 -10.01 -11.78
N ILE A 437 19.09 -11.21 -12.31
CA ILE A 437 19.22 -12.44 -11.53
C ILE A 437 20.70 -12.69 -11.29
N GLN A 438 21.14 -13.07 -10.10
CA GLN A 438 22.57 -13.21 -9.81
C GLN A 438 23.26 -14.31 -10.66
N ASP A 439 24.49 -14.07 -11.12
CA ASP A 439 25.27 -15.03 -11.91
C ASP A 439 25.35 -16.43 -11.29
N TRP A 440 25.53 -16.51 -9.96
CA TRP A 440 25.56 -17.79 -9.24
C TRP A 440 24.25 -18.56 -9.35
N VAL A 441 23.11 -17.85 -9.27
CA VAL A 441 21.76 -18.43 -9.38
C VAL A 441 21.57 -19.01 -10.79
N ARG A 442 21.89 -18.23 -11.83
CA ARG A 442 21.79 -18.66 -13.23
C ARG A 442 22.72 -19.83 -13.53
N GLY A 443 23.98 -19.75 -13.08
CA GLY A 443 24.96 -20.82 -13.24
C GLY A 443 24.57 -22.11 -12.51
N ARG A 444 23.96 -22.01 -11.32
CA ARG A 444 23.44 -23.18 -10.60
C ARG A 444 22.29 -23.82 -11.37
N ALA A 445 21.32 -23.03 -11.81
CA ALA A 445 20.21 -23.54 -12.60
C ALA A 445 20.69 -24.22 -13.89
N ALA A 446 21.59 -23.57 -14.64
CA ALA A 446 22.16 -24.12 -15.88
C ALA A 446 22.87 -25.46 -15.67
N LEU A 447 23.58 -25.63 -14.53
CA LEU A 447 24.19 -26.92 -14.18
C LEU A 447 23.13 -27.97 -13.84
N ASN A 448 22.14 -27.61 -13.03
CA ASN A 448 21.08 -28.53 -12.60
C ASN A 448 20.27 -29.06 -13.79
N ILE A 449 19.94 -28.20 -14.75
CA ILE A 449 19.11 -28.57 -15.92
C ILE A 449 19.92 -29.02 -17.15
N LYS A 450 21.24 -29.22 -17.02
CA LYS A 450 22.14 -29.49 -18.16
C LYS A 450 21.73 -30.71 -19.00
N GLN A 451 21.04 -31.69 -18.41
CA GLN A 451 20.57 -32.90 -19.10
C GLN A 451 19.18 -32.75 -19.73
N SER A 452 18.57 -31.56 -19.67
CA SER A 452 17.24 -31.33 -20.22
C SER A 452 17.24 -31.34 -21.76
N GLU A 453 16.30 -32.06 -22.34
CA GLU A 453 15.94 -31.96 -23.76
C GLU A 453 14.84 -30.92 -24.00
N GLU A 454 14.12 -30.52 -22.95
CA GLU A 454 13.06 -29.51 -23.00
C GLU A 454 13.64 -28.10 -23.00
N LYS A 455 13.23 -27.30 -24.00
CA LYS A 455 13.69 -25.91 -24.17
C LYS A 455 13.22 -24.97 -23.06
N LEU A 456 12.07 -25.27 -22.46
CA LEU A 456 11.41 -24.46 -21.43
C LEU A 456 11.44 -25.16 -20.07
N GLN A 457 12.53 -25.87 -19.79
CA GLN A 457 12.72 -26.59 -18.53
C GLN A 457 12.63 -25.65 -17.32
N ARG A 458 11.71 -25.98 -16.41
CA ARG A 458 11.50 -25.23 -15.18
C ARG A 458 12.60 -25.50 -14.15
N HIS A 459 12.85 -24.53 -13.27
CA HIS A 459 13.82 -24.66 -12.16
C HIS A 459 13.32 -23.93 -10.89
N PRO A 460 13.65 -24.40 -9.67
CA PRO A 460 13.27 -23.71 -8.42
C PRO A 460 13.75 -22.25 -8.27
N TYR A 461 14.73 -21.83 -9.07
CA TYR A 461 15.22 -20.43 -9.07
C TYR A 461 14.60 -19.58 -10.17
N GLU A 462 13.82 -20.18 -11.07
CA GLU A 462 13.10 -19.44 -12.08
C GLU A 462 12.08 -18.50 -11.41
N PRO A 463 11.90 -17.28 -11.94
CA PRO A 463 10.83 -16.39 -11.50
C PRO A 463 9.48 -17.13 -11.38
N CYS A 464 8.74 -16.82 -10.31
CA CYS A 464 7.43 -17.41 -9.96
C CYS A 464 7.41 -18.89 -9.52
N TYR A 465 8.45 -19.68 -9.75
CA TYR A 465 8.37 -21.14 -9.56
C TYR A 465 8.01 -21.56 -8.13
N LEU A 466 8.67 -20.98 -7.12
CA LEU A 466 8.46 -21.30 -5.72
C LEU A 466 7.17 -20.68 -5.18
N TYR A 467 6.69 -19.59 -5.76
CA TYR A 467 5.32 -19.15 -5.52
C TYR A 467 4.33 -20.22 -5.99
N GLU A 468 4.45 -20.68 -7.23
CA GLU A 468 3.51 -21.62 -7.87
C GLU A 468 3.50 -23.00 -7.20
N SER A 469 4.67 -23.49 -6.78
CA SER A 469 4.84 -24.81 -6.16
C SER A 469 4.77 -24.80 -4.62
N GLY A 470 5.11 -23.69 -3.97
CA GLY A 470 5.29 -23.62 -2.51
C GLY A 470 4.35 -22.66 -1.76
N ILE A 471 3.74 -21.68 -2.45
CA ILE A 471 2.87 -20.67 -1.83
C ILE A 471 1.43 -20.82 -2.28
N ARG A 472 1.20 -20.97 -3.58
CA ARG A 472 -0.13 -21.17 -4.17
C ARG A 472 -0.86 -22.38 -3.56
N PRO A 473 -0.23 -23.54 -3.25
CA PRO A 473 -0.91 -24.63 -2.57
C PRO A 473 -1.34 -24.33 -1.12
N LEU A 474 -0.72 -23.33 -0.50
CA LEU A 474 -1.03 -22.85 0.85
C LEU A 474 -2.10 -21.74 0.86
N ALA A 475 -2.55 -21.31 -0.33
CA ALA A 475 -3.48 -20.21 -0.47
C ALA A 475 -4.71 -20.38 0.42
N GLN A 476 -5.04 -19.32 1.15
CA GLN A 476 -6.20 -19.24 2.04
C GLN A 476 -6.23 -20.28 3.18
N TYR A 477 -5.16 -21.03 3.43
CA TYR A 477 -4.99 -21.68 4.73
C TYR A 477 -4.71 -20.60 5.77
N PRO A 478 -5.52 -20.44 6.83
CA PRO A 478 -5.37 -19.33 7.76
C PRO A 478 -4.00 -19.31 8.45
N VAL A 479 -3.25 -18.23 8.28
CA VAL A 479 -2.00 -17.95 9.00
C VAL A 479 -2.08 -16.59 9.69
N ARG A 480 -1.43 -16.46 10.85
CA ARG A 480 -1.33 -15.20 11.60
C ARG A 480 -0.34 -14.22 10.96
N GLY A 481 0.71 -14.74 10.33
CA GLY A 481 1.76 -13.92 9.71
C GLY A 481 2.88 -14.77 9.11
N VAL A 482 3.87 -14.08 8.57
CA VAL A 482 5.03 -14.67 7.88
C VAL A 482 6.32 -14.24 8.57
N ILE A 483 7.25 -15.19 8.72
CA ILE A 483 8.66 -14.90 8.99
C ILE A 483 9.53 -15.25 7.78
N TRP A 484 10.47 -14.38 7.43
CA TRP A 484 11.22 -14.44 6.18
C TRP A 484 12.72 -14.23 6.38
N TYR A 485 13.56 -15.14 5.87
CA TYR A 485 15.02 -14.94 5.86
C TYR A 485 15.60 -15.24 4.47
N GLN A 486 15.86 -14.16 3.72
CA GLN A 486 16.45 -14.18 2.38
C GLN A 486 17.13 -12.85 2.03
N GLY A 487 18.00 -12.90 1.02
CA GLY A 487 18.57 -11.72 0.36
C GLY A 487 19.92 -11.99 -0.31
N GLU A 488 20.61 -13.06 0.07
CA GLU A 488 21.99 -13.34 -0.36
C GLU A 488 22.10 -13.60 -1.87
N SER A 489 21.05 -14.19 -2.47
CA SER A 489 20.93 -14.41 -3.91
C SER A 489 20.51 -13.17 -4.71
N ASN A 490 20.22 -12.04 -4.04
CA ASN A 490 19.83 -10.78 -4.67
C ASN A 490 20.78 -9.63 -4.28
N ALA A 491 21.69 -9.84 -3.32
CA ALA A 491 22.56 -8.80 -2.75
C ALA A 491 23.52 -8.10 -3.73
N HIS A 492 23.63 -8.59 -4.96
CA HIS A 492 24.40 -7.93 -6.03
C HIS A 492 23.68 -6.72 -6.64
N ASN A 493 22.34 -6.67 -6.54
CA ASN A 493 21.48 -5.63 -7.11
C ASN A 493 20.38 -5.31 -6.09
N TYR A 494 20.65 -4.38 -5.17
CA TYR A 494 19.72 -4.07 -4.09
C TYR A 494 18.51 -3.29 -4.58
N GLU A 495 18.63 -2.53 -5.67
CA GLU A 495 17.56 -1.77 -6.30
C GLU A 495 16.48 -2.72 -6.88
N ALA A 496 16.91 -3.77 -7.59
CA ALA A 496 15.99 -4.81 -8.06
C ALA A 496 15.34 -5.54 -6.89
N HIS A 497 16.10 -5.85 -5.84
CA HIS A 497 15.56 -6.49 -4.63
C HIS A 497 14.53 -5.62 -3.93
N GLU A 498 14.73 -4.32 -3.79
CA GLU A 498 13.76 -3.40 -3.18
C GLU A 498 12.41 -3.45 -3.87
N LYS A 499 12.43 -3.46 -5.21
CA LYS A 499 11.23 -3.64 -6.02
C LYS A 499 10.62 -5.02 -5.78
N LEU A 500 11.40 -6.09 -5.90
CA LEU A 500 10.93 -7.47 -5.77
C LEU A 500 10.34 -7.77 -4.39
N PHE A 501 10.95 -7.28 -3.31
CA PHE A 501 10.49 -7.57 -1.96
C PHE A 501 9.12 -6.93 -1.67
N LYS A 502 8.88 -5.70 -2.18
CA LYS A 502 7.55 -5.07 -2.16
C LYS A 502 6.52 -5.89 -2.94
N LEU A 503 6.89 -6.38 -4.13
CA LEU A 503 6.03 -7.23 -4.96
C LEU A 503 5.73 -8.58 -4.29
N LEU A 504 6.73 -9.19 -3.64
CA LEU A 504 6.58 -10.43 -2.88
C LEU A 504 5.57 -10.27 -1.75
N ILE A 505 5.75 -9.28 -0.89
CA ILE A 505 4.84 -9.04 0.23
C ILE A 505 3.42 -8.73 -0.29
N GLY A 506 3.30 -7.88 -1.31
CA GLY A 506 2.01 -7.53 -1.92
C GLY A 506 1.27 -8.73 -2.50
N SER A 507 1.97 -9.57 -3.27
CA SER A 507 1.42 -10.80 -3.88
C SER A 507 0.96 -11.81 -2.84
N TRP A 508 1.73 -12.00 -1.76
CA TRP A 508 1.36 -12.92 -0.69
C TRP A 508 0.17 -12.39 0.11
N ARG A 509 0.15 -11.09 0.43
CA ARG A 509 -1.02 -10.46 1.07
C ARG A 509 -2.29 -10.66 0.25
N LYS A 510 -2.18 -10.55 -1.08
CA LYS A 510 -3.28 -10.86 -2.01
C LYS A 510 -3.67 -12.34 -1.97
N ASN A 511 -2.71 -13.26 -1.94
CA ASN A 511 -2.95 -14.71 -1.85
C ASN A 511 -3.78 -15.12 -0.61
N TRP A 512 -3.59 -14.42 0.52
CA TRP A 512 -4.35 -14.63 1.75
C TRP A 512 -5.54 -13.67 1.93
N GLY A 513 -5.77 -12.74 1.01
CA GLY A 513 -6.84 -11.74 1.11
C GLY A 513 -6.68 -10.82 2.33
N SER A 514 -5.44 -10.49 2.73
CA SER A 514 -5.13 -9.71 3.93
C SER A 514 -4.01 -8.70 3.68
N GLU A 515 -4.38 -7.45 3.42
CA GLU A 515 -3.43 -6.34 3.18
C GLU A 515 -2.57 -6.00 4.41
N THR A 516 -3.02 -6.38 5.60
CA THR A 516 -2.33 -6.13 6.87
C THR A 516 -1.61 -7.38 7.40
N LEU A 517 -1.47 -8.45 6.60
CA LEU A 517 -0.76 -9.65 7.04
C LEU A 517 0.65 -9.29 7.54
N PRO A 518 0.99 -9.59 8.82
CA PRO A 518 2.31 -9.31 9.38
C PRO A 518 3.41 -10.04 8.63
N PHE A 519 4.50 -9.34 8.34
CA PHE A 519 5.66 -9.88 7.63
C PHE A 519 6.95 -9.47 8.33
N TYR A 520 7.55 -10.40 9.09
CA TYR A 520 8.79 -10.14 9.82
C TYR A 520 9.97 -10.77 9.12
N TYR A 521 11.02 -10.00 8.84
CA TYR A 521 12.16 -10.48 8.07
C TYR A 521 13.48 -10.25 8.78
N VAL A 522 14.54 -10.88 8.26
CA VAL A 522 15.89 -10.79 8.83
C VAL A 522 16.75 -9.90 7.93
N GLN A 523 17.39 -8.89 8.52
CA GLN A 523 18.48 -8.17 7.87
C GLN A 523 19.66 -9.13 7.70
N LEU A 524 20.27 -9.17 6.50
CA LEU A 524 21.44 -10.02 6.26
C LEU A 524 22.51 -9.81 7.32
N SER A 525 23.25 -10.88 7.60
CA SER A 525 24.26 -10.93 8.65
C SER A 525 25.52 -10.12 8.27
N GLY A 526 26.70 -10.71 8.36
CA GLY A 526 27.94 -10.12 7.87
C GLY A 526 28.78 -11.21 7.22
N ILE A 527 29.39 -10.90 6.07
CA ILE A 527 30.37 -11.71 5.34
C ILE A 527 31.20 -10.76 4.47
N ALA A 528 32.42 -11.13 4.09
CA ALA A 528 33.32 -10.30 3.27
C ALA A 528 32.87 -10.12 1.79
N ARG A 529 31.63 -9.67 1.55
CA ARG A 529 31.05 -9.35 0.23
C ARG A 529 30.78 -7.83 0.08
N PRO A 530 31.45 -7.13 -0.86
CA PRO A 530 31.41 -5.66 -0.96
C PRO A 530 30.03 -5.00 -1.04
N SER A 531 29.03 -5.67 -1.63
CA SER A 531 27.68 -5.10 -1.82
C SER A 531 26.79 -5.11 -0.58
N TRP A 532 27.17 -5.84 0.47
CA TRP A 532 26.30 -6.08 1.63
C TRP A 532 25.96 -4.85 2.49
N PRO A 533 26.82 -3.82 2.65
CA PRO A 533 26.45 -2.60 3.37
C PRO A 533 25.22 -1.93 2.75
N TRP A 534 25.24 -1.71 1.44
CA TRP A 534 24.12 -1.14 0.67
C TRP A 534 22.86 -2.01 0.78
N PHE A 535 23.02 -3.32 0.63
CA PHE A 535 21.89 -4.23 0.73
C PHE A 535 21.25 -4.23 2.13
N ARG A 536 22.03 -4.23 3.21
CA ARG A 536 21.49 -4.16 4.56
C ARG A 536 20.79 -2.83 4.82
N ASP A 537 21.34 -1.71 4.37
CA ASP A 537 20.64 -0.42 4.46
C ASP A 537 19.33 -0.41 3.66
N SER A 538 19.30 -1.05 2.47
CA SER A 538 18.04 -1.23 1.72
C SER A 538 16.99 -2.00 2.52
N GLN A 539 17.40 -3.09 3.20
CA GLN A 539 16.52 -3.86 4.07
C GLN A 539 16.00 -3.02 5.24
N ARG A 540 16.83 -2.14 5.81
CA ARG A 540 16.39 -1.21 6.85
C ARG A 540 15.38 -0.19 6.31
N ARG A 541 15.67 0.44 5.17
CA ARG A 541 14.77 1.46 4.56
C ARG A 541 13.42 0.87 4.19
N MET A 542 13.39 -0.32 3.61
CA MET A 542 12.14 -1.01 3.26
C MET A 542 11.21 -1.23 4.47
N MET A 543 11.74 -1.35 5.69
CA MET A 543 10.91 -1.48 6.90
C MET A 543 10.03 -0.23 7.13
N ASN A 544 10.50 0.95 6.74
CA ASN A 544 9.75 2.20 6.86
C ASN A 544 8.75 2.39 5.70
N GLU A 545 9.00 1.72 4.57
CA GLU A 545 8.18 1.85 3.35
C GLU A 545 7.05 0.80 3.30
N ILE A 546 7.22 -0.36 3.95
CA ILE A 546 6.28 -1.47 3.92
C ILE A 546 5.59 -1.60 5.27
N LEU A 547 4.30 -1.25 5.33
CA LEU A 547 3.48 -1.35 6.54
C LEU A 547 3.38 -2.78 7.08
N ASN A 548 3.16 -2.91 8.40
CA ASN A 548 3.01 -4.19 9.11
C ASN A 548 4.22 -5.14 8.92
N THR A 549 5.42 -4.55 8.88
CA THR A 549 6.67 -5.30 8.85
C THR A 549 7.52 -5.04 10.08
N GLY A 550 8.56 -5.84 10.24
CA GLY A 550 9.54 -5.73 11.32
C GLY A 550 10.80 -6.49 10.93
N MET A 551 11.95 -6.00 11.38
CA MET A 551 13.25 -6.49 10.94
C MET A 551 14.08 -6.99 12.13
N ALA A 552 14.47 -8.26 12.10
CA ALA A 552 15.46 -8.81 13.01
C ALA A 552 16.86 -8.53 12.47
N VAL A 553 17.67 -7.76 13.21
CA VAL A 553 19.08 -7.55 12.90
C VAL A 553 19.86 -8.83 13.23
N SER A 554 20.78 -9.25 12.37
CA SER A 554 21.58 -10.47 12.54
C SER A 554 23.09 -10.30 12.32
N SER A 555 23.54 -9.07 12.05
CA SER A 555 24.94 -8.77 11.72
C SER A 555 25.92 -9.06 12.86
N ASP A 556 25.47 -9.03 14.11
CA ASP A 556 26.25 -9.34 15.32
C ASP A 556 26.69 -10.82 15.39
N TRP A 557 25.99 -11.70 14.68
CA TRP A 557 26.32 -13.12 14.58
C TRP A 557 26.84 -13.53 13.20
N GLY A 558 27.26 -12.58 12.36
CA GLY A 558 27.84 -12.87 11.04
C GLY A 558 29.14 -13.69 11.12
N ASP A 559 29.55 -14.24 9.98
CA ASP A 559 30.80 -14.98 9.82
C ASP A 559 31.53 -14.45 8.57
N SER A 560 32.81 -14.12 8.69
CA SER A 560 33.55 -13.49 7.60
C SER A 560 33.75 -14.40 6.39
N LEU A 561 33.68 -15.73 6.58
CA LEU A 561 33.99 -16.75 5.58
C LEU A 561 32.78 -17.60 5.20
N ASP A 562 31.79 -17.71 6.09
CA ASP A 562 30.58 -18.51 5.88
C ASP A 562 29.33 -17.64 5.82
N VAL A 563 28.51 -17.84 4.78
CA VAL A 563 27.23 -17.12 4.64
C VAL A 563 26.15 -17.67 5.60
N HIS A 564 26.42 -18.81 6.24
CA HIS A 564 25.51 -19.52 7.13
C HIS A 564 25.96 -19.44 8.60
N PRO A 565 25.80 -18.29 9.27
CA PRO A 565 26.19 -18.17 10.68
C PRO A 565 25.42 -19.17 11.55
N ARG A 566 26.13 -19.91 12.41
CA ARG A 566 25.56 -21.07 13.13
C ARG A 566 24.77 -20.73 14.39
N ASN A 567 24.90 -19.51 14.92
CA ASN A 567 24.12 -19.07 16.07
C ASN A 567 22.73 -18.56 15.64
N LYS A 568 21.79 -19.49 15.47
CA LYS A 568 20.44 -19.20 14.95
C LYS A 568 19.44 -18.74 16.03
N LYS A 569 19.66 -19.13 17.29
CA LYS A 569 18.70 -18.88 18.38
C LYS A 569 18.35 -17.40 18.57
N PRO A 570 19.32 -16.47 18.67
CA PRO A 570 19.01 -15.06 18.83
C PRO A 570 18.18 -14.48 17.68
N VAL A 571 18.40 -14.96 16.46
CA VAL A 571 17.67 -14.46 15.27
C VAL A 571 16.21 -14.93 15.27
N GLY A 572 15.95 -16.21 15.59
CA GLY A 572 14.58 -16.73 15.75
C GLY A 572 13.82 -16.03 16.88
N GLU A 573 14.47 -15.81 18.02
CA GLU A 573 13.89 -15.07 19.16
C GLU A 573 13.61 -13.61 18.82
N ARG A 574 14.47 -12.93 18.04
CA ARG A 574 14.22 -11.55 17.57
C ARG A 574 12.98 -11.45 16.68
N LEU A 575 12.75 -12.42 15.79
CA LEU A 575 11.52 -12.48 15.01
C LEU A 575 10.29 -12.72 15.91
N ALA A 576 10.42 -13.55 16.96
CA ALA A 576 9.33 -13.79 17.91
C ALA A 576 9.03 -12.55 18.74
N ARG A 577 10.04 -11.77 19.13
CA ARG A 577 9.85 -10.47 19.80
C ARG A 577 9.03 -9.49 18.96
N TRP A 578 9.28 -9.43 17.65
CA TRP A 578 8.44 -8.66 16.72
C TRP A 578 6.98 -9.13 16.73
N ALA A 579 6.74 -10.44 16.65
CA ALA A 579 5.39 -10.99 16.71
C ALA A 579 4.69 -10.71 18.06
N LEU A 580 5.35 -10.99 19.18
CA LEU A 580 4.83 -10.74 20.53
C LEU A 580 4.46 -9.26 20.73
N ASN A 581 5.32 -8.34 20.31
CA ASN A 581 5.07 -6.91 20.44
C ASN A 581 3.98 -6.40 19.47
N LYS A 582 4.16 -6.62 18.17
CA LYS A 582 3.35 -5.97 17.12
C LYS A 582 2.11 -6.74 16.71
N THR A 583 2.11 -8.06 16.83
CA THR A 583 0.94 -8.90 16.51
C THR A 583 0.09 -9.20 17.73
N TYR A 584 0.71 -9.45 18.88
CA TYR A 584 0.00 -9.86 20.10
C TYR A 584 -0.11 -8.77 21.17
N GLY A 585 0.39 -7.56 20.89
CA GLY A 585 0.23 -6.41 21.78
C GLY A 585 1.00 -6.52 23.11
N MET A 586 1.99 -7.41 23.20
CA MET A 586 2.84 -7.55 24.40
C MET A 586 3.89 -6.43 24.43
N CYS A 587 3.43 -5.21 24.73
CA CYS A 587 4.26 -3.99 24.65
C CYS A 587 5.51 -4.00 25.56
N HIS A 588 5.55 -4.86 26.57
CA HIS A 588 6.71 -5.06 27.44
C HIS A 588 7.84 -5.86 26.79
N VAL A 589 7.56 -6.62 25.72
CA VAL A 589 8.57 -7.32 24.93
C VAL A 589 9.12 -6.36 23.90
N LEU A 590 10.38 -5.94 24.07
CA LEU A 590 11.02 -5.04 23.12
C LEU A 590 11.30 -5.77 21.79
N PRO A 591 10.81 -5.27 20.64
CA PRO A 591 10.89 -5.99 19.36
C PRO A 591 12.25 -5.87 18.67
N SER A 592 13.00 -4.81 18.92
CA SER A 592 14.22 -4.49 18.16
C SER A 592 15.31 -3.87 19.02
N GLY A 593 16.55 -3.92 18.49
CA GLY A 593 17.65 -3.06 18.92
C GLY A 593 17.47 -1.61 18.44
N PRO A 594 18.46 -0.73 18.68
CA PRO A 594 18.44 0.65 18.21
C PRO A 594 18.22 0.72 16.70
N LEU A 595 17.11 1.32 16.29
CA LEU A 595 16.77 1.54 14.88
C LEU A 595 16.93 3.01 14.56
N PHE A 596 17.75 3.33 13.55
CA PHE A 596 18.01 4.70 13.15
C PHE A 596 16.69 5.43 12.85
N ARG A 597 16.48 6.55 13.56
CA ARG A 597 15.31 7.42 13.37
C ARG A 597 15.70 8.74 12.73
N GLN A 598 16.73 9.41 13.26
CA GLN A 598 17.13 10.75 12.83
C GLN A 598 18.60 11.02 13.13
N ALA A 599 19.22 11.90 12.33
CA ALA A 599 20.53 12.48 12.59
C ALA A 599 20.45 14.01 12.49
N ASP A 600 20.88 14.71 13.54
CA ASP A 600 20.99 16.18 13.55
C ASP A 600 22.45 16.58 13.39
N PHE A 601 22.75 17.33 12.32
CA PHE A 601 24.10 17.76 11.97
C PHE A 601 24.31 19.19 12.47
N ARG A 602 25.11 19.37 13.52
CA ARG A 602 25.37 20.69 14.11
C ARG A 602 26.67 20.72 14.89
N GLU A 603 27.25 21.91 15.02
CA GLU A 603 28.41 22.15 15.91
C GLU A 603 29.60 21.20 15.62
N GLY A 604 29.79 20.80 14.35
CA GLY A 604 30.86 19.89 13.95
C GLY A 604 30.66 18.42 14.36
N ALA A 605 29.48 18.05 14.83
CA ALA A 605 29.11 16.68 15.22
C ALA A 605 27.77 16.27 14.60
N VAL A 606 27.48 14.97 14.69
CA VAL A 606 26.19 14.38 14.29
C VAL A 606 25.56 13.75 15.52
N TYR A 607 24.33 14.17 15.84
CA TYR A 607 23.57 13.65 16.98
C TYR A 607 22.49 12.70 16.46
N ILE A 608 22.61 11.42 16.81
CA ILE A 608 21.78 10.35 16.26
C ILE A 608 20.78 9.89 17.31
N ILE A 609 19.52 9.82 16.90
CA ILE A 609 18.40 9.35 17.70
C ILE A 609 17.91 8.02 17.13
N PHE A 610 17.60 7.09 18.02
CA PHE A 610 17.13 5.75 17.68
C PHE A 610 15.74 5.48 18.26
N ASP A 611 14.90 4.80 17.49
CA ASP A 611 13.80 4.04 18.08
C ASP A 611 14.37 2.82 18.80
N TYR A 612 13.73 2.40 19.90
CA TYR A 612 14.20 1.31 20.77
C TYR A 612 15.63 1.51 21.33
N GLY A 613 16.05 2.78 21.46
CA GLY A 613 17.37 3.20 21.93
C GLY A 613 17.48 3.45 23.43
N GLU A 614 16.68 2.81 24.27
CA GLU A 614 16.83 2.94 25.73
C GLU A 614 18.06 2.15 26.21
N GLY A 615 18.90 2.75 27.06
CA GLY A 615 20.10 2.11 27.61
C GLY A 615 21.16 1.72 26.57
N LEU A 616 21.44 2.63 25.62
CA LEU A 616 22.49 2.45 24.60
C LEU A 616 23.84 2.16 25.24
N ARG A 617 24.51 1.13 24.75
CA ARG A 617 25.87 0.75 25.18
C ARG A 617 26.55 -0.11 24.12
N SER A 618 27.83 -0.39 24.32
CA SER A 618 28.52 -1.43 23.57
C SER A 618 28.16 -2.83 24.10
N SER A 619 28.12 -3.82 23.21
CA SER A 619 27.85 -5.22 23.55
C SER A 619 29.01 -5.91 24.26
N ASP A 620 30.22 -5.35 24.15
CA ASP A 620 31.49 -5.90 24.63
C ASP A 620 32.16 -5.06 25.74
N GLY A 621 31.50 -3.97 26.17
CA GLY A 621 32.05 -3.04 27.17
C GLY A 621 33.19 -2.15 26.65
N GLN A 622 33.50 -2.20 25.36
CA GLN A 622 34.50 -1.33 24.72
C GLN A 622 33.87 0.00 24.24
N SER A 623 34.69 0.88 23.67
CA SER A 623 34.16 2.06 22.98
C SER A 623 33.27 1.67 21.79
N LEU A 624 32.26 2.49 21.50
CA LEU A 624 31.44 2.30 20.31
C LEU A 624 32.32 2.40 19.05
N CYS A 625 32.16 1.45 18.14
CA CYS A 625 33.00 1.35 16.94
C CYS A 625 32.17 1.34 15.64
N THR A 626 32.85 1.46 14.50
CA THR A 626 32.27 1.42 13.13
C THR A 626 31.34 2.59 12.77
N PHE A 627 31.41 3.69 13.52
CA PHE A 627 30.86 4.97 13.07
C PHE A 627 31.87 5.67 12.15
N GLU A 628 31.36 6.22 11.06
CA GLU A 628 32.13 7.05 10.14
C GLU A 628 31.32 8.30 9.77
N VAL A 629 32.01 9.43 9.60
CA VAL A 629 31.41 10.70 9.15
C VAL A 629 32.13 11.21 7.92
N ALA A 630 31.43 12.00 7.10
CA ALA A 630 32.00 12.69 5.96
C ALA A 630 31.38 14.07 5.79
N GLU A 631 32.14 15.01 5.22
CA GLU A 631 31.61 16.28 4.70
C GLU A 631 31.13 16.14 3.25
N THR A 632 31.80 15.29 2.47
CA THR A 632 31.45 14.97 1.07
C THR A 632 31.19 13.48 0.95
N ASP A 633 30.09 13.09 0.31
CA ASP A 633 29.78 11.67 0.13
C ASP A 633 30.91 10.95 -0.62
N GLY A 634 31.22 9.73 -0.17
CA GLY A 634 32.34 8.93 -0.66
C GLY A 634 33.65 9.11 0.13
N VAL A 635 33.83 10.18 0.90
CA VAL A 635 35.08 10.46 1.65
C VAL A 635 34.84 10.36 3.16
N TYR A 636 34.74 9.13 3.66
CA TYR A 636 34.40 8.85 5.06
C TYR A 636 35.64 8.65 5.94
N TYR A 637 35.57 9.18 7.16
CA TYR A 637 36.60 9.04 8.19
C TYR A 637 36.02 8.35 9.42
N PRO A 638 36.80 7.51 10.13
CA PRO A 638 36.41 6.98 11.43
C PRO A 638 36.01 8.11 12.40
N ALA A 639 34.95 7.86 13.16
CA ALA A 639 34.40 8.81 14.10
C ALA A 639 34.39 8.26 15.53
N VAL A 640 34.60 9.15 16.50
CA VAL A 640 34.33 8.88 17.91
C VAL A 640 32.81 8.95 18.11
N ALA A 641 32.26 7.98 18.86
CA ALA A 641 30.84 7.91 19.17
C ALA A 641 30.64 7.78 20.69
N GLU A 642 29.87 8.69 21.25
CA GLU A 642 29.61 8.80 22.70
C GLU A 642 28.11 8.72 22.97
N VAL A 643 27.73 7.95 24.00
CA VAL A 643 26.35 7.92 24.46
C VAL A 643 26.09 9.15 25.31
N GLU A 644 25.13 9.98 24.93
CA GLU A 644 24.65 11.09 25.73
C GLU A 644 23.35 10.70 26.43
N GLU A 645 23.31 10.83 27.76
CA GLU A 645 22.09 10.68 28.55
C GLU A 645 21.18 11.90 28.33
N GLY A 646 20.08 11.71 27.60
CA GLY A 646 19.09 12.76 27.34
C GLY A 646 17.73 12.40 27.94
N ARG A 647 17.17 13.30 28.76
CA ARG A 647 15.73 13.30 29.09
C ARG A 647 14.99 14.15 28.07
N THR A 648 14.14 13.55 27.26
CA THR A 648 13.22 14.28 26.38
C THR A 648 11.80 13.81 26.63
N CYS A 649 10.92 14.73 27.06
CA CYS A 649 9.46 14.59 27.06
C CYS A 649 8.88 13.20 27.41
N GLY A 650 9.24 12.65 28.57
CA GLY A 650 8.55 11.49 29.16
C GLY A 650 8.95 10.10 28.64
N ALA A 651 9.99 9.98 27.80
CA ALA A 651 10.61 8.69 27.44
C ALA A 651 12.14 8.79 27.44
N GLU A 652 12.82 7.82 28.03
CA GLU A 652 14.29 7.72 28.00
C GLU A 652 14.75 7.27 26.61
N THR A 653 15.07 8.22 25.73
CA THR A 653 15.68 7.93 24.42
C THR A 653 17.18 8.22 24.49
N GLY A 654 18.02 7.19 24.42
CA GLY A 654 19.46 7.38 24.29
C GLY A 654 19.81 8.09 22.98
N ARG A 655 20.70 9.06 23.04
CA ARG A 655 21.26 9.78 21.89
C ARG A 655 22.73 9.42 21.74
N ILE A 656 23.24 9.35 20.52
CA ILE A 656 24.68 9.18 20.26
C ILE A 656 25.22 10.44 19.61
N LYS A 657 26.26 11.02 20.19
CA LYS A 657 27.05 12.08 19.56
C LYS A 657 28.20 11.43 18.79
N VAL A 658 28.31 11.74 17.49
CA VAL A 658 29.33 11.19 16.59
C VAL A 658 30.13 12.33 15.95
N TYR A 659 31.46 12.28 16.05
CA TYR A 659 32.33 13.33 15.50
C TYR A 659 33.70 12.80 15.09
N SER A 660 34.42 13.53 14.23
CA SER A 660 35.78 13.21 13.83
C SER A 660 36.62 14.47 13.75
N GLU A 661 37.84 14.46 14.29
CA GLU A 661 38.73 15.62 14.21
C GLU A 661 39.10 16.00 12.77
N GLN A 662 39.01 15.03 11.86
CA GLN A 662 39.27 15.15 10.42
C GLN A 662 38.11 15.77 9.63
N VAL A 663 36.91 15.87 10.21
CA VAL A 663 35.70 16.34 9.53
C VAL A 663 35.08 17.48 10.34
N LYS A 664 35.32 18.73 9.93
CA LYS A 664 34.83 19.92 10.66
C LYS A 664 33.35 20.20 10.43
N HIS A 665 32.83 19.88 9.26
CA HIS A 665 31.44 20.11 8.88
C HIS A 665 30.80 18.80 8.38
N PRO A 666 30.51 17.83 9.27
CA PRO A 666 29.93 16.58 8.85
C PRO A 666 28.57 16.81 8.18
N ARG A 667 28.39 16.19 7.02
CA ARG A 667 27.15 16.17 6.21
C ARG A 667 26.63 14.75 6.03
N TYR A 668 27.43 13.74 6.33
CA TYR A 668 27.07 12.33 6.22
C TYR A 668 27.53 11.58 7.45
N VAL A 669 26.76 10.58 7.85
CA VAL A 669 27.13 9.61 8.88
C VAL A 669 26.70 8.21 8.45
N ARG A 670 27.50 7.20 8.80
CA ARG A 670 27.14 5.79 8.61
C ARG A 670 27.63 4.94 9.77
N TYR A 671 26.93 3.83 9.99
CA TYR A 671 27.21 2.89 11.08
C TYR A 671 27.19 1.45 10.56
N GLY A 672 28.18 0.66 10.97
CA GLY A 672 28.30 -0.75 10.57
C GLY A 672 28.48 -0.92 9.06
N TRP A 673 29.00 0.09 8.36
CA TRP A 673 29.09 0.14 6.89
C TRP A 673 30.26 -0.68 6.33
N GLN A 674 30.33 -1.95 6.72
CA GLN A 674 31.39 -2.89 6.34
C GLN A 674 30.75 -4.22 5.93
N PRO A 675 31.27 -4.92 4.90
CA PRO A 675 30.76 -6.22 4.47
C PRO A 675 30.60 -7.23 5.63
N PHE A 676 31.69 -7.44 6.36
CA PHE A 676 31.71 -8.09 7.65
C PHE A 676 32.01 -7.02 8.70
N THR A 677 31.11 -6.83 9.65
CA THR A 677 31.19 -5.72 10.61
C THR A 677 31.34 -6.25 12.03
N ARG A 678 32.10 -5.52 12.85
CA ARG A 678 32.20 -5.71 14.31
C ARG A 678 31.42 -4.65 15.10
N ALA A 679 30.45 -4.02 14.44
CA ALA A 679 29.49 -3.10 15.04
C ALA A 679 28.96 -3.64 16.39
N ASN A 680 29.14 -2.86 17.45
CA ASN A 680 28.89 -3.30 18.83
C ASN A 680 27.77 -2.51 19.56
N LEU A 681 26.98 -1.67 18.89
CA LEU A 681 25.94 -0.88 19.54
C LEU A 681 24.71 -1.74 19.83
N VAL A 682 24.30 -1.76 21.09
CA VAL A 682 23.09 -2.45 21.57
C VAL A 682 22.27 -1.54 22.49
N ASN A 683 21.00 -1.87 22.70
CA ASN A 683 20.16 -1.25 23.72
C ASN A 683 20.21 -2.00 25.06
N LYS A 684 19.34 -1.60 26.00
CA LYS A 684 19.28 -2.17 27.35
C LYS A 684 19.11 -3.70 27.36
N ASP A 685 18.32 -4.23 26.43
CA ASP A 685 18.01 -5.66 26.22
C ASP A 685 19.14 -6.42 25.52
N GLY A 686 20.22 -5.75 25.11
CA GLY A 686 21.32 -6.36 24.36
C GLY A 686 20.99 -6.65 22.89
N LEU A 687 19.95 -6.01 22.34
CA LEU A 687 19.59 -6.16 20.92
C LEU A 687 20.42 -5.20 20.05
N PRO A 688 20.99 -5.67 18.92
CA PRO A 688 21.95 -4.91 18.12
C PRO A 688 21.28 -3.86 17.24
N ALA A 689 22.00 -2.76 17.02
CA ALA A 689 21.62 -1.72 16.08
C ALA A 689 21.79 -2.17 14.62
N SER A 690 20.93 -1.66 13.75
CA SER A 690 20.98 -1.95 12.31
C SER A 690 22.03 -1.12 11.57
N THR A 691 22.58 -1.64 10.47
CA THR A 691 23.41 -0.86 9.52
C THR A 691 22.60 0.30 8.94
N PHE A 692 23.14 1.51 8.95
CA PHE A 692 22.49 2.68 8.32
C PHE A 692 23.51 3.66 7.74
N LYS A 693 23.03 4.46 6.79
CA LYS A 693 23.64 5.72 6.34
C LYS A 693 22.59 6.83 6.45
N ALA A 694 23.03 8.03 6.79
CA ALA A 694 22.23 9.24 6.79
C ALA A 694 23.03 10.42 6.23
N GLU A 695 22.30 11.36 5.65
CA GLU A 695 22.81 12.59 5.07
C GLU A 695 22.07 13.77 5.72
N ALA A 696 22.78 14.88 5.88
CA ALA A 696 22.21 16.13 6.34
C ALA A 696 21.22 16.64 5.29
N PRO A 697 20.00 17.01 5.69
CA PRO A 697 19.02 17.61 4.77
C PRO A 697 19.68 18.73 3.97
N GLU A 698 19.45 18.76 2.66
CA GLU A 698 19.83 19.94 1.88
C GLU A 698 19.05 21.15 2.40
N SER A 699 19.72 22.29 2.59
CA SER A 699 19.00 23.53 2.95
C SER A 699 18.34 24.08 1.68
N PHE A 700 17.01 23.97 1.57
CA PHE A 700 16.28 24.41 0.36
C PHE A 700 16.06 25.93 0.32
N VAL A 701 16.25 26.62 1.45
CA VAL A 701 16.33 28.08 1.55
C VAL A 701 17.78 28.46 1.85
N LYS A 702 18.39 29.27 1.00
CA LYS A 702 19.79 29.68 1.17
C LYS A 702 19.92 30.79 2.21
N SER A 703 19.00 31.76 2.18
CA SER A 703 18.94 32.84 3.15
C SER A 703 17.54 33.46 3.23
N ILE A 704 17.27 34.17 4.32
CA ILE A 704 16.06 34.95 4.51
C ILE A 704 16.41 36.34 5.06
N ASP A 705 15.89 37.38 4.44
CA ASP A 705 16.05 38.78 4.87
C ASP A 705 14.72 39.32 5.40
N LEU A 706 14.79 40.05 6.51
CA LEU A 706 13.63 40.58 7.22
C LEU A 706 13.73 42.09 7.35
N GLN A 707 12.73 42.79 6.85
CA GLN A 707 12.71 44.24 6.88
C GLN A 707 11.37 44.79 7.39
N LYS A 708 11.43 45.56 8.48
CA LYS A 708 10.27 46.25 9.04
C LYS A 708 9.88 47.44 8.17
N MET A 709 8.65 47.44 7.68
CA MET A 709 8.08 48.53 6.89
C MET A 709 7.50 49.63 7.81
N LYS A 710 7.58 50.87 7.36
CA LYS A 710 7.03 52.07 8.01
C LYS A 710 5.73 52.48 7.32
N GLY A 711 4.77 52.96 8.10
CA GLY A 711 3.49 53.48 7.59
C GLY A 711 2.35 52.46 7.68
N PHE A 712 1.18 52.94 8.11
CA PHE A 712 -0.06 52.17 8.26
C PHE A 712 -1.26 53.11 8.06
N PRO A 713 -2.47 52.61 7.68
CA PRO A 713 -3.68 53.42 7.60
C PRO A 713 -3.99 54.24 8.85
N LYS A 714 -4.58 55.43 8.66
CA LYS A 714 -4.97 56.37 9.75
C LYS A 714 -6.35 57.00 9.59
N SER A 715 -7.08 56.72 8.52
CA SER A 715 -8.31 57.46 8.19
C SER A 715 -9.58 56.95 8.90
N GLU A 716 -9.51 55.81 9.59
CA GLU A 716 -10.57 55.32 10.47
C GLU A 716 -10.08 55.32 11.92
N LYS A 717 -10.82 55.96 12.83
CA LYS A 717 -10.43 56.09 14.24
C LYS A 717 -10.08 54.72 14.86
N GLY A 718 -8.86 54.59 15.39
CA GLY A 718 -8.36 53.40 16.08
C GLY A 718 -7.72 52.34 15.17
N ILE A 719 -7.71 52.55 13.85
CA ILE A 719 -7.06 51.64 12.91
C ILE A 719 -5.54 51.80 12.96
N GLU A 720 -5.04 52.97 13.34
CA GLU A 720 -3.62 53.32 13.41
C GLU A 720 -2.80 52.44 14.36
N SER A 721 -3.46 51.78 15.33
CA SER A 721 -2.86 50.81 16.24
C SER A 721 -2.75 49.39 15.64
N GLY A 722 -3.19 49.19 14.40
CA GLY A 722 -3.20 47.89 13.74
C GLY A 722 -4.50 47.10 13.93
N VAL A 723 -4.57 45.97 13.22
CA VAL A 723 -5.75 45.10 13.20
C VAL A 723 -5.35 43.63 13.25
N SER A 724 -6.24 42.79 13.79
CA SER A 724 -6.15 41.32 13.70
C SER A 724 -7.11 40.80 12.64
N ALA A 725 -6.71 39.73 11.95
CA ALA A 725 -7.50 38.98 10.99
C ALA A 725 -8.13 39.86 9.90
N CYS A 726 -7.32 40.76 9.33
CA CYS A 726 -7.67 41.55 8.16
C CYS A 726 -7.67 40.68 6.89
N TYR A 727 -8.39 41.14 5.88
CA TYR A 727 -8.26 40.63 4.52
C TYR A 727 -7.09 41.34 3.87
N SER A 728 -6.19 40.63 3.20
CA SER A 728 -5.08 41.24 2.49
C SER A 728 -4.76 40.51 1.19
N GLY A 729 -4.02 41.17 0.32
CA GLY A 729 -3.60 40.61 -0.95
C GLY A 729 -2.77 41.58 -1.76
N ILE A 730 -2.30 41.13 -2.91
CA ILE A 730 -1.60 41.96 -3.87
C ILE A 730 -2.45 42.07 -5.13
N LEU A 731 -2.64 43.31 -5.60
CA LEU A 731 -3.43 43.62 -6.78
C LEU A 731 -2.72 44.69 -7.59
N SER A 732 -2.39 44.40 -8.86
CA SER A 732 -1.71 45.33 -9.78
C SER A 732 -0.44 45.97 -9.19
N GLY A 733 0.40 45.17 -8.51
CA GLY A 733 1.63 45.65 -7.88
C GLY A 733 1.43 46.48 -6.60
N LYS A 734 0.21 46.49 -6.05
CA LYS A 734 -0.14 47.21 -4.82
C LYS A 734 -0.44 46.23 -3.70
N LEU A 735 0.06 46.53 -2.51
CA LEU A 735 -0.33 45.82 -1.32
C LEU A 735 -1.67 46.36 -0.82
N LEU A 736 -2.62 45.48 -0.52
CA LEU A 736 -3.96 45.86 -0.10
C LEU A 736 -4.28 45.27 1.28
N ILE A 737 -4.91 46.07 2.14
CA ILE A 737 -5.46 45.66 3.44
C ILE A 737 -6.93 46.11 3.49
N ALA A 738 -7.81 45.21 3.90
CA ALA A 738 -9.22 45.48 4.07
C ALA A 738 -9.76 44.91 5.39
N GLY A 739 -10.63 45.68 6.05
CA GLY A 739 -11.29 45.27 7.27
C GLY A 739 -10.33 44.98 8.44
N GLY A 740 -10.58 43.89 9.16
CA GLY A 740 -9.89 43.52 10.40
C GLY A 740 -10.58 44.08 11.65
N CYS A 741 -10.07 43.71 12.83
CA CYS A 741 -10.63 44.14 14.09
C CYS A 741 -9.59 44.60 15.13
N ASN A 742 -10.00 45.50 16.02
CA ASN A 742 -9.17 46.02 17.12
C ASN A 742 -10.03 46.39 18.35
N PHE A 743 -9.39 46.74 19.47
CA PHE A 743 -10.00 47.28 20.70
C PHE A 743 -9.56 48.75 20.90
N PRO A 744 -10.15 49.71 20.17
CA PRO A 744 -9.73 51.10 20.25
C PRO A 744 -10.13 51.73 21.60
N GLY A 745 -9.17 52.37 22.27
CA GLY A 745 -9.38 53.00 23.58
C GLY A 745 -9.05 52.01 24.71
N THR A 746 -10.06 51.31 25.22
CA THR A 746 -9.90 50.39 26.36
C THR A 746 -9.37 49.02 25.90
N PRO A 747 -8.28 48.49 26.50
CA PRO A 747 -7.79 47.14 26.19
C PRO A 747 -8.83 46.05 26.45
N ALA A 748 -8.71 44.91 25.75
CA ALA A 748 -9.60 43.77 25.96
C ALA A 748 -9.56 43.23 27.41
N SER A 749 -8.40 43.32 28.07
CA SER A 749 -8.20 42.92 29.46
C SER A 749 -9.00 43.74 30.47
N GLU A 750 -9.46 44.94 30.07
CA GLU A 750 -10.25 45.87 30.89
C GLU A 750 -11.73 45.90 30.43
N GLY A 751 -12.16 44.94 29.61
CA GLY A 751 -13.53 44.88 29.09
C GLY A 751 -13.79 45.77 27.88
N GLY A 752 -12.74 46.20 27.17
CA GLY A 752 -12.87 46.97 25.93
C GLY A 752 -13.74 46.28 24.87
N LYS A 753 -14.52 47.08 24.14
CA LYS A 753 -15.40 46.57 23.07
C LYS A 753 -14.61 46.37 21.77
N LYS A 754 -14.70 45.17 21.19
CA LYS A 754 -14.13 44.89 19.86
C LYS A 754 -14.81 45.76 18.81
N LYS A 755 -14.02 46.34 17.91
CA LYS A 755 -14.46 47.11 16.74
C LYS A 755 -13.98 46.42 15.47
N TYR A 756 -14.88 46.25 14.51
CA TYR A 756 -14.58 45.80 13.15
C TYR A 756 -14.44 46.99 12.21
N TYR A 757 -13.54 46.91 11.24
CA TYR A 757 -13.31 47.94 10.24
C TYR A 757 -13.85 47.53 8.88
N GLN A 758 -14.15 48.53 8.04
CA GLN A 758 -14.67 48.30 6.68
C GLN A 758 -13.77 48.83 5.57
N GLY A 759 -12.83 49.75 5.86
CA GLY A 759 -12.05 50.38 4.80
C GLY A 759 -11.18 49.41 4.01
N ILE A 760 -11.00 49.70 2.72
CA ILE A 760 -10.03 49.08 1.83
C ILE A 760 -8.92 50.10 1.56
N TYR A 761 -7.69 49.68 1.84
CA TYR A 761 -6.49 50.51 1.78
C TYR A 761 -5.49 49.88 0.84
N VAL A 762 -4.79 50.71 0.07
CA VAL A 762 -3.68 50.26 -0.79
C VAL A 762 -2.42 51.06 -0.52
N ALA A 763 -1.28 50.42 -0.69
CA ALA A 763 0.04 51.05 -0.75
C ALA A 763 0.81 50.49 -1.94
N GLU A 764 1.57 51.35 -2.63
CA GLU A 764 2.46 50.90 -3.70
C GLU A 764 3.56 50.02 -3.12
N MET A 765 3.81 48.87 -3.74
CA MET A 765 4.96 48.05 -3.40
C MET A 765 6.20 48.70 -4.01
N ASN A 766 7.13 49.14 -3.17
CA ASN A 766 8.38 49.76 -3.59
C ASN A 766 9.55 49.16 -2.79
N PRO A 767 10.80 49.28 -3.28
CA PRO A 767 11.97 48.77 -2.58
C PRO A 767 12.27 49.52 -1.26
N ASP A 768 11.76 50.74 -1.09
CA ASP A 768 11.95 51.53 0.13
C ASP A 768 11.23 50.93 1.34
N THR A 769 11.57 51.43 2.53
CA THR A 769 10.95 50.99 3.79
C THR A 769 9.62 51.68 4.08
N LEU A 770 9.09 52.55 3.22
CA LEU A 770 7.90 53.37 3.50
C LEU A 770 6.70 52.97 2.64
N LEU A 771 5.63 52.54 3.30
CA LEU A 771 4.32 52.25 2.70
C LEU A 771 3.38 53.44 2.91
N LEU A 772 2.99 54.09 1.82
CA LEU A 772 2.04 55.19 1.82
C LEU A 772 0.61 54.66 1.56
N TRP A 773 -0.17 54.53 2.63
CA TRP A 773 -1.51 53.96 2.57
C TRP A 773 -2.58 54.97 2.18
N LYS A 774 -3.38 54.63 1.17
CA LYS A 774 -4.55 55.41 0.72
C LYS A 774 -5.82 54.57 0.84
N LYS A 775 -6.88 55.15 1.41
CA LYS A 775 -8.22 54.53 1.40
C LYS A 775 -8.83 54.65 0.01
N VAL A 776 -9.20 53.51 -0.58
CA VAL A 776 -9.69 53.41 -1.97
C VAL A 776 -11.08 52.81 -2.10
N GLY A 777 -11.65 52.31 -1.01
CA GLY A 777 -13.00 51.76 -0.97
C GLY A 777 -13.38 51.27 0.43
N GLY A 778 -14.43 50.45 0.48
CA GLY A 778 -14.88 49.77 1.69
C GLY A 778 -15.51 48.42 1.36
N LEU A 779 -15.38 47.48 2.28
CA LEU A 779 -16.12 46.23 2.31
C LEU A 779 -17.64 46.50 2.42
N PRO A 780 -18.51 45.57 2.01
CA PRO A 780 -19.96 45.76 2.12
C PRO A 780 -20.44 45.95 3.57
N ALA A 781 -19.69 45.40 4.53
CA ALA A 781 -19.87 45.61 5.96
C ALA A 781 -18.50 45.51 6.65
N PRO A 782 -18.34 46.09 7.86
CA PRO A 782 -17.16 45.83 8.68
C PRO A 782 -16.99 44.32 8.91
N ALA A 783 -15.77 43.79 8.77
CA ALA A 783 -15.54 42.34 8.86
C ALA A 783 -14.09 41.99 9.23
N ALA A 784 -13.90 40.83 9.87
CA ALA A 784 -12.59 40.22 10.17
C ALA A 784 -12.73 38.69 10.25
N TYR A 785 -11.62 37.96 10.42
CA TYR A 785 -11.61 36.49 10.58
C TYR A 785 -12.22 35.71 9.40
N GLY A 786 -12.15 36.28 8.20
CA GLY A 786 -12.47 35.61 6.94
C GLY A 786 -11.22 35.18 6.18
N VAL A 787 -11.42 34.62 4.99
CA VAL A 787 -10.34 34.26 4.06
C VAL A 787 -10.10 35.39 3.08
N SER A 788 -8.83 35.68 2.78
CA SER A 788 -8.43 36.49 1.63
C SER A 788 -7.36 35.78 0.81
N VAL A 789 -7.56 35.69 -0.51
CA VAL A 789 -6.57 35.13 -1.44
C VAL A 789 -6.36 36.06 -2.64
N SER A 790 -5.11 36.20 -3.07
CA SER A 790 -4.80 36.94 -4.31
C SER A 790 -5.01 36.02 -5.51
N CYS A 791 -5.62 36.54 -6.56
CA CYS A 791 -5.75 35.88 -7.85
C CYS A 791 -5.26 36.84 -8.95
N PRO A 792 -4.99 36.37 -10.18
CA PRO A 792 -4.36 37.20 -11.22
C PRO A 792 -5.06 38.54 -11.48
N ASP A 793 -6.37 38.61 -11.25
CA ASP A 793 -7.21 39.74 -11.62
C ASP A 793 -7.95 40.39 -10.43
N GLY A 794 -7.61 40.04 -9.19
CA GLY A 794 -8.31 40.54 -7.99
C GLY A 794 -7.87 39.91 -6.68
N ILE A 795 -8.55 40.28 -5.60
CA ILE A 795 -8.41 39.64 -4.28
C ILE A 795 -9.78 39.12 -3.86
N ILE A 796 -9.90 37.82 -3.63
CA ILE A 796 -11.15 37.22 -3.18
C ILE A 796 -11.18 37.26 -1.66
N CYS A 797 -12.28 37.76 -1.10
CA CYS A 797 -12.56 37.77 0.32
C CYS A 797 -13.81 36.92 0.58
N ALA A 798 -13.75 35.99 1.53
CA ALA A 798 -14.84 35.05 1.82
C ALA A 798 -15.12 34.93 3.32
N GLY A 799 -16.41 34.98 3.67
CA GLY A 799 -16.89 34.78 5.04
C GLY A 799 -16.32 35.78 6.04
N GLY A 800 -16.19 35.35 7.29
CA GLY A 800 -15.68 36.14 8.42
C GLY A 800 -16.79 36.48 9.39
N MET A 801 -16.56 37.45 10.26
CA MET A 801 -17.55 37.89 11.24
C MET A 801 -17.50 39.40 11.47
N ASN A 802 -18.58 39.91 12.04
CA ASN A 802 -18.71 41.28 12.51
C ASN A 802 -19.50 41.36 13.82
N ASP A 803 -19.88 42.56 14.23
CA ASP A 803 -20.67 42.80 15.45
C ASP A 803 -22.05 42.11 15.44
N HIS A 804 -22.54 41.64 14.28
CA HIS A 804 -23.83 40.97 14.14
C HIS A 804 -23.73 39.44 14.02
N GLY A 805 -22.55 38.89 13.74
CA GLY A 805 -22.31 37.44 13.66
C GLY A 805 -21.40 37.04 12.50
N ALA A 806 -21.34 35.74 12.22
CA ALA A 806 -20.61 35.18 11.08
C ALA A 806 -21.28 35.52 9.73
N LEU A 807 -20.50 35.54 8.66
CA LEU A 807 -20.87 36.03 7.33
C LEU A 807 -20.82 34.90 6.28
N THR A 808 -21.67 35.00 5.25
CA THR A 808 -21.65 34.13 4.06
C THR A 808 -21.02 34.79 2.83
N GLY A 809 -20.91 36.11 2.84
CA GLY A 809 -20.56 36.89 1.65
C GLY A 809 -19.21 36.52 1.06
N VAL A 810 -19.17 36.41 -0.27
CA VAL A 810 -17.94 36.21 -1.04
C VAL A 810 -17.86 37.27 -2.13
N TYR A 811 -16.74 37.97 -2.21
CA TYR A 811 -16.54 39.04 -3.19
C TYR A 811 -15.09 39.09 -3.66
N LYS A 812 -14.91 39.44 -4.93
CA LYS A 812 -13.62 39.73 -5.54
C LYS A 812 -13.41 41.25 -5.60
N ILE A 813 -12.40 41.75 -4.91
CA ILE A 813 -11.94 43.13 -4.99
C ILE A 813 -11.15 43.29 -6.28
N ARG A 814 -11.56 44.24 -7.11
CA ARG A 814 -10.91 44.56 -8.38
C ARG A 814 -10.48 46.02 -8.44
N TRP A 815 -9.45 46.29 -9.24
CA TRP A 815 -8.89 47.62 -9.39
C TRP A 815 -9.48 48.32 -10.62
N ASP A 816 -9.99 49.54 -10.44
CA ASP A 816 -10.40 50.43 -11.53
C ASP A 816 -9.29 51.48 -11.76
N GLU A 817 -8.44 51.23 -12.75
CA GLU A 817 -7.31 52.10 -13.10
C GLU A 817 -7.76 53.54 -13.41
N LYS A 818 -8.92 53.71 -14.06
CA LYS A 818 -9.40 55.03 -14.47
C LYS A 818 -9.85 55.87 -13.27
N LYS A 819 -10.41 55.22 -12.25
CA LYS A 819 -10.92 55.91 -11.04
C LYS A 819 -9.95 55.93 -9.88
N GLY A 820 -8.86 55.16 -9.94
CA GLY A 820 -7.92 54.99 -8.82
C GLY A 820 -8.60 54.49 -7.55
N LYS A 821 -9.61 53.63 -7.72
CA LYS A 821 -10.46 53.07 -6.67
C LYS A 821 -10.69 51.57 -6.92
N VAL A 822 -11.18 50.87 -5.91
CA VAL A 822 -11.61 49.48 -6.05
C VAL A 822 -13.11 49.38 -6.32
N PHE A 823 -13.53 48.30 -6.97
CA PHE A 823 -14.92 47.85 -7.00
C PHE A 823 -15.02 46.39 -6.57
N LEU A 824 -16.21 45.98 -6.15
CA LEU A 824 -16.47 44.63 -5.65
C LEU A 824 -17.33 43.87 -6.65
N GLU A 825 -16.82 42.73 -7.11
CA GLU A 825 -17.57 41.74 -7.88
C GLU A 825 -18.10 40.66 -6.91
N THR A 826 -19.40 40.42 -6.91
CA THR A 826 -20.01 39.40 -6.04
C THR A 826 -19.78 38.01 -6.62
N LEU A 827 -19.34 37.08 -5.78
CA LEU A 827 -19.25 35.65 -6.08
C LEU A 827 -20.35 34.90 -5.32
N PRO A 828 -20.61 33.61 -5.63
CA PRO A 828 -21.57 32.82 -4.86
C PRO A 828 -21.25 32.84 -3.37
N ASP A 829 -22.24 33.19 -2.55
CA ASP A 829 -22.18 33.11 -1.10
C ASP A 829 -21.78 31.70 -0.62
N LEU A 830 -21.08 31.63 0.50
CA LEU A 830 -20.82 30.37 1.20
C LEU A 830 -22.13 29.64 1.52
N PRO A 831 -22.17 28.30 1.47
CA PRO A 831 -23.37 27.51 1.74
C PRO A 831 -23.88 27.70 3.19
N TYR A 832 -23.02 28.17 4.09
CA TYR A 832 -23.33 28.50 5.47
C TYR A 832 -22.35 29.56 5.98
N ALA A 833 -22.71 30.25 7.07
CA ALA A 833 -21.85 31.28 7.64
C ALA A 833 -20.64 30.64 8.31
N LEU A 834 -19.46 31.18 8.03
CA LEU A 834 -18.19 30.72 8.57
C LEU A 834 -17.38 31.92 9.09
N ASP A 835 -16.64 31.72 10.17
CA ASP A 835 -15.54 32.59 10.62
C ASP A 835 -14.36 31.75 11.14
N ASN A 836 -13.19 32.38 11.34
CA ASN A 836 -11.99 31.72 11.85
C ASN A 836 -11.58 30.48 11.02
N MET A 837 -11.95 30.47 9.75
CA MET A 837 -11.53 29.47 8.78
C MET A 837 -10.21 29.91 8.12
N TYR A 838 -9.59 29.02 7.36
CA TYR A 838 -8.47 29.36 6.48
C TYR A 838 -8.83 28.99 5.04
N GLY A 839 -8.14 29.57 4.07
CA GLY A 839 -8.36 29.25 2.67
C GLY A 839 -7.19 29.62 1.79
N THR A 840 -7.17 29.03 0.61
CA THR A 840 -6.07 29.13 -0.33
C THR A 840 -6.57 28.93 -1.75
N LEU A 841 -5.77 29.34 -2.73
CA LEU A 841 -6.04 29.14 -4.15
C LEU A 841 -5.06 28.09 -4.69
N ALA A 842 -5.56 27.10 -5.43
CA ALA A 842 -4.75 26.16 -6.19
C ALA A 842 -5.29 26.14 -7.63
N GLY A 843 -4.51 26.63 -8.59
CA GLY A 843 -4.97 26.86 -9.96
C GLY A 843 -6.13 27.86 -10.00
N SER A 844 -7.26 27.47 -10.59
CA SER A 844 -8.51 28.27 -10.61
C SER A 844 -9.49 27.92 -9.48
N GLN A 845 -9.09 27.09 -8.52
CA GLN A 845 -9.98 26.57 -7.49
C GLN A 845 -9.71 27.21 -6.13
N LEU A 846 -10.75 27.79 -5.53
CA LEU A 846 -10.71 28.39 -4.19
C LEU A 846 -11.12 27.36 -3.15
N PHE A 847 -10.25 27.08 -2.19
CA PHE A 847 -10.50 26.14 -1.12
C PHE A 847 -10.65 26.86 0.23
N ILE A 848 -11.63 26.43 1.04
CA ILE A 848 -11.87 26.92 2.39
C ILE A 848 -11.98 25.75 3.36
N THR A 849 -11.32 25.84 4.50
CA THR A 849 -11.22 24.75 5.48
C THR A 849 -11.36 25.22 6.93
N GLY A 850 -12.02 24.39 7.75
CA GLY A 850 -12.23 24.60 9.18
C GLY A 850 -13.14 25.79 9.51
N GLY A 851 -12.91 26.38 10.68
CA GLY A 851 -13.66 27.53 11.19
C GLY A 851 -14.92 27.18 11.99
N ASN A 852 -15.56 28.20 12.55
CA ASN A 852 -16.85 28.06 13.21
C ASN A 852 -17.96 28.04 12.16
N ARG A 853 -18.63 26.90 12.04
CA ARG A 853 -19.80 26.74 11.20
C ARG A 853 -21.07 27.13 11.95
N SER A 854 -21.88 27.98 11.30
CA SER A 854 -23.25 28.26 11.74
C SER A 854 -24.27 27.90 10.67
N GLU A 855 -25.24 27.05 11.04
CA GLU A 855 -26.37 26.67 10.18
C GLU A 855 -27.38 27.82 9.94
N LYS A 856 -27.39 28.84 10.81
CA LYS A 856 -28.22 30.04 10.64
C LYS A 856 -27.35 31.25 10.30
N LYS A 857 -27.81 32.08 9.34
CA LYS A 857 -27.07 33.24 8.81
C LYS A 857 -26.72 34.31 9.87
N THR A 858 -27.20 34.21 11.11
CA THR A 858 -27.05 35.22 12.17
C THR A 858 -26.61 34.67 13.53
N ASN A 859 -26.21 33.39 13.64
CA ASN A 859 -25.76 32.86 14.93
C ASN A 859 -24.35 33.40 15.26
N ARG A 860 -24.19 33.91 16.47
CA ARG A 860 -22.87 34.31 17.01
C ARG A 860 -22.06 33.14 17.57
N ASN A 861 -22.71 32.00 17.83
CA ASN A 861 -22.11 30.84 18.48
C ASN A 861 -22.04 29.65 17.49
N GLY A 862 -21.26 29.81 16.42
CA GLY A 862 -20.95 28.70 15.51
C GLY A 862 -20.15 27.61 16.22
N LYS A 863 -20.18 26.39 15.68
CA LYS A 863 -19.40 25.27 16.22
C LYS A 863 -18.11 25.08 15.42
N PRO A 864 -16.96 24.82 16.06
CA PRO A 864 -15.75 24.39 15.35
C PRO A 864 -16.07 23.23 14.39
N SER A 865 -15.52 23.25 13.18
CA SER A 865 -15.83 22.24 12.16
C SER A 865 -14.60 21.69 11.44
N ASN A 866 -14.79 20.56 10.75
CA ASN A 866 -13.85 19.99 9.79
C ASN A 866 -14.24 20.32 8.34
N SER A 867 -15.07 21.35 8.16
CA SER A 867 -15.63 21.74 6.86
C SER A 867 -14.52 21.92 5.83
N PHE A 868 -14.76 21.42 4.61
CA PHE A 868 -13.87 21.61 3.48
C PHE A 868 -14.69 21.89 2.22
N LEU A 869 -14.51 23.08 1.65
CA LEU A 869 -15.30 23.63 0.55
C LEU A 869 -14.39 24.01 -0.61
N CYS A 870 -14.90 23.85 -1.84
CA CYS A 870 -14.24 24.28 -3.07
C CYS A 870 -15.19 25.08 -3.96
N LEU A 871 -14.69 26.15 -4.57
CA LEU A 871 -15.37 26.91 -5.62
C LEU A 871 -14.45 26.96 -6.85
N ASP A 872 -14.95 26.51 -8.00
CA ASP A 872 -14.26 26.68 -9.27
C ASP A 872 -14.50 28.08 -9.83
N LEU A 873 -13.46 28.89 -9.90
CA LEU A 873 -13.54 30.27 -10.39
C LEU A 873 -13.71 30.37 -11.90
N ASN A 874 -13.46 29.29 -12.65
CA ASN A 874 -13.78 29.24 -14.09
C ASN A 874 -15.27 28.98 -14.33
N ASN A 875 -15.97 28.43 -13.35
CA ASN A 875 -17.41 28.17 -13.42
C ASN A 875 -18.10 28.48 -12.08
N PRO A 876 -18.10 29.75 -11.63
CA PRO A 876 -18.69 30.11 -10.33
C PRO A 876 -20.19 29.84 -10.29
N ALA A 877 -20.88 29.79 -11.44
CA ALA A 877 -22.30 29.47 -11.52
C ALA A 877 -22.63 28.04 -11.04
N ALA A 878 -21.66 27.11 -11.06
CA ALA A 878 -21.83 25.77 -10.50
C ALA A 878 -21.93 25.76 -8.96
N GLY A 879 -21.54 26.86 -8.31
CA GLY A 879 -21.60 27.02 -6.86
C GLY A 879 -20.52 26.26 -6.09
N TRP A 880 -20.65 26.29 -4.76
CA TRP A 880 -19.71 25.64 -3.84
C TRP A 880 -19.90 24.13 -3.80
N GLN A 881 -18.80 23.39 -3.88
CA GLN A 881 -18.74 21.95 -3.68
C GLN A 881 -18.27 21.63 -2.26
N GLN A 882 -18.98 20.73 -1.59
CA GLN A 882 -18.50 20.14 -0.34
C GLN A 882 -17.56 18.98 -0.65
N LEU A 883 -16.37 19.03 -0.08
CA LEU A 883 -15.34 18.02 -0.22
C LEU A 883 -15.24 17.15 1.04
N PRO A 884 -14.55 16.00 0.99
CA PRO A 884 -14.32 15.17 2.16
C PRO A 884 -13.66 15.99 3.29
N GLU A 885 -14.25 15.92 4.49
CA GLU A 885 -13.74 16.62 5.67
C GLU A 885 -12.34 16.10 6.04
N PHE A 886 -11.49 16.97 6.60
CA PHE A 886 -10.17 16.54 7.04
C PHE A 886 -10.27 15.70 8.33
N PRO A 887 -9.38 14.69 8.52
CA PRO A 887 -9.44 13.83 9.69
C PRO A 887 -9.09 14.55 11.00
N GLY A 888 -9.59 14.01 12.12
CA GLY A 888 -9.25 14.47 13.46
C GLY A 888 -10.21 15.52 14.04
N ALA A 889 -9.78 16.21 15.09
CA ALA A 889 -10.60 17.18 15.79
C ALA A 889 -10.97 18.39 14.91
N PRO A 890 -12.15 19.00 15.09
CA PRO A 890 -12.51 20.26 14.44
C PRO A 890 -11.49 21.37 14.71
N ARG A 891 -11.30 22.30 13.77
CA ARG A 891 -10.24 23.32 13.86
C ARG A 891 -10.73 24.73 13.59
N LEU A 892 -10.49 25.61 14.54
CA LEU A 892 -10.50 27.06 14.41
C LEU A 892 -9.09 27.55 14.09
N GLN A 893 -9.02 28.54 13.22
CA GLN A 893 -7.78 29.15 12.75
C GLN A 893 -6.71 28.10 12.39
N PRO A 894 -7.07 27.08 11.58
CA PRO A 894 -6.05 26.23 11.00
C PRO A 894 -5.16 27.06 10.07
N VAL A 895 -4.07 26.48 9.59
CA VAL A 895 -3.20 27.09 8.59
C VAL A 895 -3.17 26.17 7.39
N CYS A 896 -3.43 26.70 6.19
CA CYS A 896 -3.32 25.91 4.97
C CYS A 896 -2.62 26.67 3.83
N ALA A 897 -2.07 25.90 2.90
CA ALA A 897 -1.52 26.39 1.64
C ALA A 897 -1.91 25.43 0.51
N GLY A 898 -2.12 25.99 -0.69
CA GLY A 898 -2.51 25.26 -1.88
C GLY A 898 -1.41 25.26 -2.92
N GLU A 899 -1.31 24.15 -3.64
CA GLU A 899 -0.36 23.91 -4.72
C GLU A 899 -1.12 23.30 -5.90
N TYR A 900 -0.73 23.65 -7.13
CA TYR A 900 -1.35 23.13 -8.34
C TYR A 900 -0.27 22.75 -9.35
N LYS A 901 -0.13 21.44 -9.56
CA LYS A 901 0.89 20.85 -10.44
C LYS A 901 0.34 19.62 -11.12
N ASP A 902 0.74 19.44 -12.39
CA ASP A 902 0.36 18.30 -13.22
C ASP A 902 -1.16 18.04 -13.28
N GLY A 903 -1.96 19.11 -13.24
CA GLY A 903 -3.42 19.04 -13.29
C GLY A 903 -4.10 18.72 -11.94
N GLU A 904 -3.32 18.55 -10.86
CA GLU A 904 -3.81 18.21 -9.52
C GLU A 904 -3.70 19.42 -8.57
N ALA A 905 -4.77 19.70 -7.84
CA ALA A 905 -4.75 20.60 -6.69
C ALA A 905 -4.43 19.81 -5.41
N ARG A 906 -3.43 20.29 -4.67
CA ARG A 906 -3.04 19.75 -3.36
C ARG A 906 -3.18 20.80 -2.28
N ILE A 907 -3.86 20.45 -1.18
CA ILE A 907 -4.11 21.36 -0.07
C ILE A 907 -3.48 20.81 1.20
N TYR A 908 -2.52 21.56 1.75
CA TYR A 908 -1.77 21.20 2.93
C TYR A 908 -2.34 21.94 4.13
N LEU A 909 -2.68 21.24 5.20
CA LEU A 909 -3.39 21.74 6.37
C LEU A 909 -2.64 21.38 7.64
N TRP A 910 -2.40 22.36 8.51
CA TRP A 910 -1.80 22.19 9.84
C TRP A 910 -2.51 23.03 10.89
N GLY A 911 -2.17 22.77 12.15
CA GLY A 911 -2.52 23.67 13.24
C GLY A 911 -4.01 23.70 13.55
N GLY A 912 -4.41 24.77 14.24
CA GLY A 912 -5.79 25.05 14.65
C GLY A 912 -6.15 24.49 16.02
N PHE A 913 -7.24 24.98 16.59
CA PHE A 913 -7.69 24.62 17.93
C PHE A 913 -9.21 24.47 18.01
N ALA A 914 -9.70 23.82 19.06
CA ALA A 914 -11.11 23.84 19.41
C ALA A 914 -11.27 24.02 20.92
N ALA A 915 -12.24 24.85 21.31
CA ALA A 915 -12.68 24.91 22.69
C ALA A 915 -13.40 23.60 23.08
N SER A 916 -13.57 23.37 24.38
CA SER A 916 -14.35 22.22 24.85
C SER A 916 -15.82 22.37 24.45
N THR A 917 -16.36 21.38 23.74
CA THR A 917 -17.75 21.35 23.28
C THR A 917 -18.30 19.93 23.34
N ASP A 918 -19.55 19.75 23.75
CA ASP A 918 -20.31 18.49 23.68
C ASP A 918 -19.57 17.27 24.29
N GLY A 919 -18.93 17.46 25.45
CA GLY A 919 -18.19 16.39 26.17
C GLY A 919 -16.76 16.15 25.68
N ASN A 920 -16.31 16.82 24.61
CA ASN A 920 -14.93 16.74 24.13
C ASN A 920 -14.02 17.76 24.83
N PRO A 921 -12.79 17.37 25.22
CA PRO A 921 -11.83 18.31 25.80
C PRO A 921 -11.35 19.33 24.75
N ALA A 922 -10.89 20.49 25.22
CA ALA A 922 -10.28 21.47 24.32
C ALA A 922 -9.00 20.91 23.68
N THR A 923 -8.80 21.22 22.39
CA THR A 923 -7.72 20.70 21.57
C THR A 923 -6.88 21.82 20.95
N LEU A 924 -5.59 21.56 20.76
CA LEU A 924 -4.70 22.33 19.92
C LEU A 924 -3.97 21.34 19.01
N SER A 925 -4.33 21.35 17.73
CA SER A 925 -3.76 20.47 16.72
C SER A 925 -2.37 20.95 16.29
N THR A 926 -1.45 20.01 16.12
CA THR A 926 -0.14 20.22 15.50
C THR A 926 0.11 19.26 14.34
N ASP A 927 -0.75 18.27 14.18
CA ASP A 927 -0.75 17.32 13.08
C ASP A 927 -1.07 17.98 11.73
N GLY A 928 -0.51 17.40 10.67
CA GLY A 928 -0.68 17.87 9.30
C GLY A 928 -1.40 16.87 8.40
N TYR A 929 -2.16 17.38 7.45
CA TYR A 929 -2.81 16.60 6.39
C TYR A 929 -2.63 17.24 5.00
N CYS A 930 -2.55 16.42 3.95
CA CYS A 930 -2.57 16.84 2.55
C CYS A 930 -3.79 16.24 1.85
N TYR A 931 -4.61 17.07 1.20
CA TYR A 931 -5.70 16.64 0.34
C TYR A 931 -5.22 16.57 -1.12
N SER A 932 -5.59 15.50 -1.82
CA SER A 932 -5.35 15.33 -3.25
C SER A 932 -6.67 15.44 -4.02
N SER A 933 -6.76 16.35 -5.01
CA SER A 933 -7.95 16.48 -5.85
C SER A 933 -8.21 15.26 -6.75
N THR A 934 -7.14 14.55 -7.15
CA THR A 934 -7.22 13.36 -8.01
C THR A 934 -7.79 12.16 -7.26
N SER A 935 -7.26 11.88 -6.07
CA SER A 935 -7.72 10.75 -5.24
C SER A 935 -8.94 11.08 -4.39
N ARG A 936 -9.20 12.38 -4.15
CA ARG A 936 -10.20 12.89 -3.21
C ARG A 936 -9.98 12.39 -1.78
N GLN A 937 -8.74 12.17 -1.38
CA GLN A 937 -8.37 11.67 -0.04
C GLN A 937 -7.44 12.62 0.70
N TRP A 938 -7.51 12.56 2.03
CA TRP A 938 -6.55 13.19 2.93
C TRP A 938 -5.48 12.18 3.36
N THR A 939 -4.21 12.55 3.26
CA THR A 939 -3.07 11.77 3.74
C THR A 939 -2.35 12.54 4.86
N ARG A 940 -1.77 11.82 5.83
CA ARG A 940 -1.04 12.46 6.93
C ARG A 940 0.32 12.95 6.43
N ILE A 941 0.71 14.15 6.84
CA ILE A 941 2.02 14.77 6.54
C ILE A 941 2.74 15.17 7.83
N ALA A 942 4.00 15.61 7.70
CA ALA A 942 4.86 15.92 8.82
C ALA A 942 4.30 17.07 9.68
N THR A 943 4.47 16.89 10.99
CA THR A 943 4.13 17.88 12.02
C THR A 943 5.20 18.98 12.04
N PRO A 944 4.84 20.27 12.19
CA PRO A 944 5.81 21.35 12.28
C PRO A 944 6.79 21.15 13.45
N THR A 945 8.09 21.17 13.16
CA THR A 945 9.16 20.99 14.15
C THR A 945 10.22 22.07 14.02
N GLY A 946 10.78 22.52 15.15
CA GLY A 946 11.94 23.40 15.16
C GLY A 946 13.27 22.63 15.06
N ASN A 947 14.38 23.37 15.03
CA ASN A 947 15.73 22.81 14.86
C ASN A 947 16.20 21.88 15.99
N ASN A 948 15.50 21.83 17.13
CA ASN A 948 15.78 20.89 18.22
C ASN A 948 14.77 19.74 18.31
N GLY A 949 13.90 19.60 17.30
CA GLY A 949 12.89 18.55 17.22
C GLY A 949 11.63 18.84 18.05
N GLU A 950 11.50 20.03 18.63
CA GLU A 950 10.31 20.40 19.37
C GLU A 950 9.10 20.59 18.43
N THR A 951 7.94 20.09 18.84
CA THR A 951 6.70 20.32 18.09
C THR A 951 6.24 21.77 18.21
N ILE A 952 6.03 22.41 17.06
CA ILE A 952 5.56 23.79 16.92
C ILE A 952 4.07 23.81 16.58
N SER A 953 3.31 24.74 17.19
CA SER A 953 1.94 25.01 16.79
C SER A 953 1.91 26.13 15.76
N LEU A 954 1.16 25.90 14.67
CA LEU A 954 0.81 26.92 13.69
C LEU A 954 -0.60 27.49 13.92
N GLY A 955 -1.31 27.11 15.00
CA GLY A 955 -2.67 27.58 15.26
C GLY A 955 -2.73 29.10 15.36
N GLY A 956 -3.58 29.74 14.53
CA GLY A 956 -3.64 31.20 14.41
C GLY A 956 -2.48 31.85 13.65
N GLY A 957 -1.55 31.07 13.10
CA GLY A 957 -0.46 31.53 12.25
C GLY A 957 -0.90 31.76 10.81
N THR A 958 0.07 31.76 9.89
CA THR A 958 -0.19 31.99 8.47
C THR A 958 0.79 31.22 7.60
N ALA A 959 0.37 30.84 6.39
CA ALA A 959 1.19 30.14 5.41
C ALA A 959 0.93 30.62 3.98
N ILE A 960 1.93 30.42 3.11
CA ILE A 960 1.82 30.65 1.67
C ILE A 960 2.74 29.68 0.92
N ALA A 961 2.28 29.15 -0.21
CA ALA A 961 3.16 28.42 -1.13
C ALA A 961 4.12 29.42 -1.80
N ILE A 962 5.43 29.19 -1.70
CA ILE A 962 6.45 30.09 -2.26
C ILE A 962 6.96 29.61 -3.63
N ASN A 963 6.80 28.33 -3.93
CA ASN A 963 6.94 27.70 -5.24
C ASN A 963 6.19 26.35 -5.22
N GLU A 964 6.34 25.54 -6.28
CA GLU A 964 5.73 24.21 -6.40
C GLU A 964 6.16 23.19 -5.33
N ASN A 965 7.25 23.45 -4.60
CA ASN A 965 7.88 22.49 -3.71
C ASN A 965 7.89 22.96 -2.24
N LEU A 966 7.72 24.26 -1.97
CA LEU A 966 7.97 24.85 -0.66
C LEU A 966 6.79 25.68 -0.16
N ILE A 967 6.48 25.54 1.12
CA ILE A 967 5.45 26.33 1.83
C ILE A 967 6.11 27.09 2.98
N LEU A 968 6.01 28.42 2.97
CA LEU A 968 6.48 29.29 4.04
C LEU A 968 5.40 29.47 5.10
N CYS A 969 5.75 29.23 6.36
CA CYS A 969 4.87 29.37 7.51
C CYS A 969 5.50 30.29 8.58
N THR A 970 4.69 31.11 9.23
CA THR A 970 5.15 31.90 10.38
C THR A 970 4.00 32.25 11.33
N GLY A 971 4.36 32.59 12.56
CA GLY A 971 3.40 32.95 13.60
C GLY A 971 2.61 31.76 14.13
N GLY A 972 1.58 32.07 14.91
CA GLY A 972 0.78 31.14 15.68
C GLY A 972 1.04 31.23 17.17
N VAL A 973 0.15 30.62 17.95
CA VAL A 973 0.21 30.61 19.40
C VAL A 973 1.30 29.66 19.92
N ASN A 974 1.77 29.89 21.15
CA ASN A 974 2.62 28.91 21.83
C ASN A 974 1.82 27.65 22.16
N LYS A 975 2.34 26.48 21.77
CA LYS A 975 1.65 25.20 21.95
C LYS A 975 1.24 24.95 23.41
N ASP A 976 2.20 25.02 24.33
CA ASP A 976 2.00 24.57 25.70
C ASP A 976 1.20 25.59 26.51
N ILE A 977 1.52 26.89 26.37
CA ILE A 977 0.83 27.97 27.07
C ILE A 977 -0.62 28.08 26.61
N PHE A 978 -0.87 28.00 25.30
CA PHE A 978 -2.23 28.14 24.78
C PHE A 978 -3.09 26.92 25.06
N LEU A 979 -2.54 25.71 24.96
CA LEU A 979 -3.28 24.49 25.31
C LEU A 979 -3.64 24.45 26.80
N ALA A 980 -2.73 24.90 27.68
CA ALA A 980 -3.02 25.05 29.11
C ALA A 980 -4.18 26.02 29.34
N ALA A 981 -4.13 27.19 28.70
CA ALA A 981 -5.19 28.21 28.80
C ALA A 981 -6.55 27.72 28.25
N LEU A 982 -6.55 26.92 27.18
CA LEU A 982 -7.76 26.33 26.61
C LEU A 982 -8.42 25.30 27.56
N ARG A 983 -7.62 24.58 28.35
CA ARG A 983 -8.11 23.57 29.29
C ARG A 983 -8.48 24.16 30.65
N HIS A 984 -7.72 25.13 31.11
CA HIS A 984 -7.88 25.78 32.40
C HIS A 984 -7.70 27.31 32.26
N PRO A 985 -8.76 28.05 31.88
CA PRO A 985 -8.67 29.50 31.71
C PRO A 985 -8.41 30.20 33.06
N GLU A 986 -7.23 30.77 33.23
CA GLU A 986 -6.89 31.59 34.42
C GLU A 986 -7.48 33.00 34.30
N LYS A 987 -7.89 33.60 35.44
CA LYS A 987 -8.56 34.91 35.45
C LYS A 987 -7.64 36.05 34.97
N ASP A 988 -6.34 35.90 35.16
CA ASP A 988 -5.30 36.84 34.76
C ASP A 988 -4.70 36.54 33.39
N TYR A 989 -5.20 35.53 32.66
CA TYR A 989 -4.66 35.14 31.36
C TYR A 989 -4.53 36.32 30.38
N LEU A 990 -5.45 37.29 30.38
CA LEU A 990 -5.40 38.48 29.52
C LEU A 990 -4.48 39.61 30.05
N LEU A 991 -4.02 39.53 31.29
CA LEU A 991 -3.25 40.56 31.98
C LEU A 991 -1.73 40.43 31.80
N HIS A 992 -1.22 39.25 31.42
CA HIS A 992 0.21 39.05 31.20
C HIS A 992 0.78 39.93 30.07
N LEU A 993 2.08 40.24 30.14
CA LEU A 993 2.79 40.95 29.06
C LEU A 993 2.94 40.06 27.81
N ALA A 994 3.23 40.65 26.65
CA ALA A 994 3.27 39.92 25.38
C ALA A 994 4.32 38.80 25.37
N GLU A 995 5.46 39.03 26.01
CA GLU A 995 6.59 38.11 26.11
C GLU A 995 6.22 36.82 26.86
N TRP A 996 5.21 36.87 27.74
CA TRP A 996 4.74 35.70 28.48
C TRP A 996 4.05 34.69 27.56
N TYR A 997 3.27 35.14 26.57
CA TYR A 997 2.51 34.25 25.67
C TYR A 997 3.41 33.48 24.70
N LYS A 998 4.64 33.97 24.45
CA LYS A 998 5.65 33.32 23.62
C LYS A 998 5.10 32.83 22.27
N PHE A 999 4.33 33.68 21.59
CA PHE A 999 3.84 33.38 20.23
C PHE A 999 4.99 32.89 19.36
N ASN A 1000 4.68 32.00 18.44
CA ASN A 1000 5.65 31.27 17.64
C ASN A 1000 6.54 32.24 16.85
N ASP A 1001 7.79 32.36 17.28
CA ASP A 1001 8.82 33.23 16.72
C ASP A 1001 9.62 32.57 15.59
N ARG A 1002 9.24 31.36 15.15
CA ARG A 1002 9.92 30.66 14.07
C ARG A 1002 9.35 31.05 12.71
N ILE A 1003 10.25 31.11 11.74
CA ILE A 1003 9.91 31.07 10.32
C ILE A 1003 10.28 29.67 9.84
N LEU A 1004 9.27 28.94 9.40
CA LEU A 1004 9.36 27.55 9.01
C LEU A 1004 9.09 27.41 7.52
N VAL A 1005 9.81 26.52 6.85
CA VAL A 1005 9.54 26.11 5.48
C VAL A 1005 9.27 24.61 5.46
N TYR A 1006 8.16 24.22 4.84
CA TYR A 1006 7.81 22.83 4.61
C TYR A 1006 8.17 22.43 3.18
N ASP A 1007 8.92 21.35 3.03
CA ASP A 1007 9.22 20.73 1.73
C ASP A 1007 8.16 19.68 1.39
N ILE A 1008 7.46 19.91 0.28
CA ILE A 1008 6.36 19.08 -0.21
C ILE A 1008 6.84 17.69 -0.65
N HIS A 1009 8.01 17.62 -1.30
CA HIS A 1009 8.54 16.37 -1.86
C HIS A 1009 9.14 15.48 -0.78
N GLN A 1010 9.86 16.08 0.16
CA GLN A 1010 10.52 15.36 1.23
C GLN A 1010 9.61 15.13 2.44
N ASN A 1011 8.50 15.85 2.55
CA ASN A 1011 7.60 15.81 3.69
C ASN A 1011 8.36 16.12 5.00
N THR A 1012 9.16 17.18 4.98
CA THR A 1012 10.02 17.62 6.10
C THR A 1012 9.87 19.11 6.36
N TRP A 1013 10.23 19.53 7.58
CA TRP A 1013 10.23 20.93 8.00
C TRP A 1013 11.65 21.44 8.19
N GLN A 1014 11.87 22.70 7.82
CA GLN A 1014 13.10 23.44 8.05
C GLN A 1014 12.79 24.74 8.81
N GLU A 1015 13.46 24.98 9.93
CA GLU A 1015 13.45 26.30 10.58
C GLU A 1015 14.52 27.19 9.94
N VAL A 1016 14.08 28.21 9.19
CA VAL A 1016 14.96 29.08 8.39
C VAL A 1016 15.36 30.35 9.13
N ALA A 1017 14.58 30.77 10.12
CA ALA A 1017 14.91 31.89 11.01
C ALA A 1017 14.09 31.86 12.30
N ARG A 1018 14.58 32.59 13.31
CA ARG A 1018 13.88 32.83 14.58
C ARG A 1018 13.89 34.30 14.93
N THR A 1019 12.70 34.91 15.04
CA THR A 1019 12.53 36.35 15.25
C THR A 1019 11.19 36.69 15.93
N PRO A 1020 11.17 37.62 16.91
CA PRO A 1020 9.91 38.10 17.48
C PRO A 1020 9.11 39.00 16.52
N GLN A 1021 9.67 39.39 15.37
CA GLN A 1021 9.03 40.31 14.42
C GLN A 1021 7.81 39.69 13.72
N THR A 1022 7.83 38.39 13.47
CA THR A 1022 6.71 37.65 12.83
C THR A 1022 5.93 36.77 13.82
N ALA A 1023 6.28 36.83 15.11
CA ALA A 1023 5.58 36.14 16.19
C ALA A 1023 4.19 36.76 16.42
N ARG A 1024 3.21 36.34 15.61
CA ARG A 1024 1.87 36.94 15.56
C ARG A 1024 0.81 35.85 15.47
N ALA A 1025 -0.35 36.11 16.07
CA ALA A 1025 -1.59 35.37 15.77
C ALA A 1025 -2.55 36.27 14.99
N GLY A 1026 -3.26 35.72 13.99
CA GLY A 1026 -4.20 36.48 13.15
C GLY A 1026 -3.52 37.50 12.21
N ALA A 1027 -2.22 37.33 11.94
CA ALA A 1027 -1.54 38.06 10.88
C ALA A 1027 -1.91 37.50 9.51
N SER A 1028 -1.75 38.31 8.46
CA SER A 1028 -1.92 37.86 7.07
C SER A 1028 -0.54 37.76 6.39
N LEU A 1029 -0.34 36.78 5.51
CA LEU A 1029 0.88 36.61 4.73
C LEU A 1029 0.54 36.64 3.25
N VAL A 1030 1.11 37.60 2.52
CA VAL A 1030 0.88 37.79 1.08
C VAL A 1030 2.18 38.11 0.38
N GLY A 1031 2.35 37.63 -0.84
CA GLY A 1031 3.60 37.79 -1.58
C GLY A 1031 3.71 36.86 -2.76
N TRP A 1032 4.74 37.10 -3.56
CA TRP A 1032 5.17 36.25 -4.67
C TRP A 1032 6.63 36.57 -5.02
N ASN A 1033 7.24 35.81 -5.93
CA ASN A 1033 8.60 36.04 -6.44
C ASN A 1033 9.59 36.41 -5.34
N LYS A 1034 9.74 35.51 -4.35
CA LYS A 1034 10.68 35.64 -3.23
C LYS A 1034 10.38 36.76 -2.23
N THR A 1035 9.38 37.62 -2.44
CA THR A 1035 9.06 38.73 -1.53
C THR A 1035 7.67 38.57 -0.92
N TYR A 1036 7.60 38.50 0.40
CA TYR A 1036 6.38 38.30 1.18
C TYR A 1036 6.22 39.36 2.26
N TYR A 1037 4.99 39.61 2.70
CA TYR A 1037 4.65 40.59 3.71
C TYR A 1037 3.83 39.92 4.81
N ASN A 1038 4.38 39.87 6.02
CA ASN A 1038 3.64 39.51 7.23
C ASN A 1038 2.98 40.77 7.79
N ILE A 1039 1.66 40.79 7.80
CA ILE A 1039 0.85 41.99 7.99
C ILE A 1039 0.08 41.89 9.30
N ASN A 1040 0.36 42.82 10.21
CA ASN A 1040 -0.37 43.08 11.45
C ASN A 1040 -0.48 41.85 12.38
N GLY A 1041 -1.70 41.54 12.84
CA GLY A 1041 -1.98 40.49 13.82
C GLY A 1041 -1.88 40.96 15.28
N GLU A 1042 -1.84 39.98 16.16
CA GLU A 1042 -1.84 40.14 17.61
C GLU A 1042 -0.45 39.88 18.19
N LEU A 1043 -0.01 40.75 19.09
CA LEU A 1043 1.19 40.54 19.92
C LEU A 1043 0.90 39.68 21.14
N LYS A 1044 -0.34 39.78 21.62
CA LYS A 1044 -0.97 38.98 22.67
C LYS A 1044 -2.49 39.07 22.48
N PRO A 1045 -3.28 38.18 23.10
CA PRO A 1045 -4.73 38.32 23.12
C PRO A 1045 -5.13 39.76 23.52
N GLY A 1046 -5.95 40.40 22.70
CA GLY A 1046 -6.42 41.78 22.91
C GLY A 1046 -5.51 42.92 22.41
N VAL A 1047 -4.23 42.69 22.09
CA VAL A 1047 -3.26 43.74 21.67
C VAL A 1047 -2.77 43.53 20.24
N ARG A 1048 -2.92 44.55 19.40
CA ARG A 1048 -2.74 44.49 17.93
C ARG A 1048 -1.49 45.28 17.57
N THR A 1049 -0.94 45.02 16.39
CA THR A 1049 0.21 45.77 15.89
C THR A 1049 -0.05 46.36 14.51
N SER A 1050 0.42 47.58 14.28
CA SER A 1050 0.41 48.23 12.96
C SER A 1050 1.59 47.80 12.08
N GLU A 1051 2.46 46.91 12.58
CA GLU A 1051 3.69 46.50 11.90
C GLU A 1051 3.42 45.62 10.69
N ILE A 1052 4.26 45.81 9.68
CA ILE A 1052 4.33 44.98 8.48
C ILE A 1052 5.80 44.61 8.27
N ILE A 1053 6.09 43.33 8.13
CA ILE A 1053 7.43 42.80 7.93
C ILE A 1053 7.54 42.25 6.51
N ARG A 1054 8.44 42.83 5.71
CA ARG A 1054 8.84 42.27 4.42
C ARG A 1054 9.83 41.13 4.66
N ILE A 1055 9.58 40.00 4.03
CA ILE A 1055 10.35 38.75 4.11
C ILE A 1055 10.85 38.45 2.69
N THR A 1056 12.16 38.43 2.49
CA THR A 1056 12.79 38.03 1.23
C THR A 1056 13.40 36.64 1.39
N VAL A 1057 13.06 35.68 0.52
CA VAL A 1057 13.51 34.28 0.60
C VAL A 1057 14.38 33.95 -0.62
N GLU A 1058 15.67 33.61 -0.42
CA GLU A 1058 16.60 33.31 -1.52
C GLU A 1058 16.76 31.83 -1.86
#